data_AF-A0A5A9NJB2-F1
#
_entry.id   AF-A0A5A9NJB2-F1
#
_cell.length_a   1.000
_cell.length_b   1.000
_cell.length_c   1.000
_cell.angle_alpha   90.00
_cell.angle_beta   90.00
_cell.angle_gamma   90.00
#
_symmetry.space_group_name_H-M   'P 1'
#
loop_
_entity.id
_entity.type
_entity.pdbx_description
1 polymer ?
#
loop_
_entity_poly.entity_id
_entity_poly.type
_entity_poly.pdbx_seq_one_letter_code
_entity_poly.pdbx_strand_id
1 'polypeptide(L)'
;MSSVNVEGCDDWKMSEEGDEDDSSSGDRPNFALVTLQDTDEMMVMPSKWLNTDKTQCHWPPFRSPEKLTEAVRDGLEPPTAGKPWEMLNIVLHKEYDTFEEAIKKQEELKAQKDGMFAVVTLQESNELTVIPVNWLKTQCYWPPFKTPKKCLEAVKNRLEPIKRKSPWELVNMDLHGEYATYQQAKEKQEAISEQMERPSTSLKTNNPSTPQTPCSTQTFGVKRKCDKSPDITVQPLLTTDMDPKKKSKKIMEDIKEKVQAIQDTDPTFTTIKAHILDAISKMNEDTRKKETIGIFGRTGEGKSSLLNAVLGDQFLLPSGGFGACTAVITEVEANLNDSNYIAEIEFISKEEWDEEFALSDKEEANELTEMTKERITALFGAEAEEKTLEELKRDDKYKDIFNVLSTGKKIISSSDSSAFASNVVCYLENNLANPGGCFWPLVKSVTIKIPNRRELLEQIVLIDLPGTGDYDKIRDDLWKTKIRECSAVWIVSDIKRAITDRNPWGILEHCIEDLGPGGECKHINFICTKTDDMKPAEYLKSVRLTEAQISGQGLDVKTKCILHRNDLAQKTITEKLQSSKSEESKERFITDVFTVSSTAFFDPELKLKNVDTEIPKLRDILINQNKSINQQLTRDYINEAKGILSLIQSIQLDKDKTMELQTNLEKNLKLLDDNFEGLYEKLKRCLSKGVEESVRSCVKTTQDMLSSVRPKSNRGFHRIFRAMCERGGFYWPKKWNEPLDLNKCLSKHMYDNINKEFVLMFPVDVNDKTEKSMQDKLDKFSIILPTSPMLHPVHIFIQTQETKLKASLSRVIVEKKKEIYSTIYTAIERKMAPGYEKAALEKGEGSMQNMEEVIMKTINELKPQMFNEAKVEMLEMFNNLKMRIMNTLESELKTSVKRSLSQISKFNLLDVSREIQELDKLSAAV
;
A
#
# COMPACT_ATOMS: atom_id res chain seq x y z
N MET A 1 2.62 40.86 -40.44
CA MET A 1 3.86 41.60 -40.77
C MET A 1 4.77 41.58 -39.55
N SER A 2 6.07 41.45 -39.81
CA SER A 2 7.25 41.54 -38.91
C SER A 2 7.49 40.43 -37.86
N SER A 3 8.14 39.37 -38.33
CA SER A 3 9.42 38.75 -37.88
C SER A 3 10.19 39.33 -36.69
N VAL A 4 10.84 38.46 -35.88
CA VAL A 4 12.33 38.36 -35.70
C VAL A 4 12.75 36.98 -35.12
N ASN A 5 13.64 36.32 -35.87
CA ASN A 5 14.73 35.36 -35.60
C ASN A 5 14.92 34.64 -34.26
N VAL A 6 15.22 33.33 -34.37
CA VAL A 6 16.33 32.67 -33.63
C VAL A 6 17.11 31.79 -34.61
N GLU A 7 18.41 32.02 -34.67
CA GLU A 7 19.43 31.29 -35.45
C GLU A 7 19.79 29.94 -34.82
N GLY A 8 20.07 28.95 -35.67
CA GLY A 8 21.26 28.10 -35.54
C GLY A 8 21.13 26.76 -34.83
N CYS A 9 20.81 25.70 -35.58
CA CYS A 9 21.74 24.57 -35.78
C CYS A 9 21.25 23.74 -36.98
N ASP A 10 21.70 24.13 -38.18
CA ASP A 10 21.65 23.26 -39.35
C ASP A 10 22.70 22.16 -39.17
N ASP A 11 22.29 20.91 -39.30
CA ASP A 11 22.74 20.09 -40.43
C ASP A 11 21.84 18.86 -40.53
N TRP A 12 21.28 18.67 -41.71
CA TRP A 12 20.84 17.45 -42.39
C TRP A 12 19.74 17.84 -43.39
N LYS A 13 20.17 18.39 -44.53
CA LYS A 13 19.37 18.40 -45.77
C LYS A 13 19.69 17.11 -46.53
N MET A 14 18.68 16.27 -46.74
CA MET A 14 18.67 15.28 -47.82
C MET A 14 17.71 15.78 -48.89
N SER A 15 18.28 15.99 -50.07
CA SER A 15 17.64 16.37 -51.33
C SER A 15 16.77 15.23 -51.86
N GLU A 16 15.52 15.54 -52.20
CA GLU A 16 14.70 14.75 -53.11
C GLU A 16 15.15 15.03 -54.56
N GLU A 17 15.45 13.98 -55.32
CA GLU A 17 15.06 13.80 -56.73
C GLU A 17 15.44 12.36 -57.13
N GLY A 18 14.51 11.68 -57.82
CA GLY A 18 14.68 10.30 -58.27
C GLY A 18 15.39 10.22 -59.62
N ASP A 19 15.98 9.06 -59.89
CA ASP A 19 16.01 8.43 -61.22
C ASP A 19 16.44 6.96 -61.07
N GLU A 20 15.85 6.12 -61.93
CA GLU A 20 16.12 4.69 -62.07
C GLU A 20 17.50 4.42 -62.71
N ASP A 21 18.01 3.24 -62.38
CA ASP A 21 19.01 2.41 -63.07
C ASP A 21 20.52 2.56 -62.80
N ASP A 22 21.02 1.40 -62.38
CA ASP A 22 22.26 0.70 -62.76
C ASP A 22 23.51 0.76 -61.86
N SER A 23 23.77 -0.42 -61.29
CA SER A 23 25.02 -1.10 -60.94
C SER A 23 26.13 -0.42 -60.11
N SER A 24 26.47 -1.15 -59.05
CA SER A 24 27.78 -1.25 -58.37
C SER A 24 28.11 -0.21 -57.29
N SER A 25 27.35 -0.20 -56.19
CA SER A 25 27.86 0.27 -54.90
C SER A 25 28.55 -0.88 -54.16
N GLY A 26 29.86 -0.75 -53.96
CA GLY A 26 30.67 -1.67 -53.16
C GLY A 26 30.20 -1.72 -51.71
N ASP A 27 30.10 -2.96 -51.22
CA ASP A 27 29.76 -3.43 -49.87
C ASP A 27 29.93 -2.41 -48.73
N ARG A 28 28.81 -1.88 -48.26
CA ARG A 28 28.68 -1.56 -46.83
C ARG A 28 27.80 -2.64 -46.21
N PRO A 29 28.26 -3.31 -45.15
CA PRO A 29 27.49 -4.37 -44.53
C PRO A 29 26.21 -3.78 -43.93
N ASN A 30 25.06 -4.38 -44.25
CA ASN A 30 23.74 -3.85 -43.87
C ASN A 30 23.39 -4.13 -42.41
N PHE A 31 23.99 -5.16 -41.79
CA PHE A 31 23.63 -5.63 -40.46
C PHE A 31 24.85 -5.79 -39.55
N ALA A 32 24.66 -5.52 -38.26
CA ALA A 32 25.65 -5.65 -37.21
C ALA A 32 25.15 -6.61 -36.13
N LEU A 33 25.99 -7.56 -35.73
CA LEU A 33 25.79 -8.38 -34.53
C LEU A 33 26.47 -7.69 -33.35
N VAL A 34 25.69 -7.33 -32.35
CA VAL A 34 26.16 -6.57 -31.18
C VAL A 34 25.68 -7.22 -29.88
N THR A 35 26.39 -6.98 -28.79
CA THR A 35 25.90 -7.26 -27.43
C THR A 35 25.62 -5.95 -26.72
N LEU A 36 24.44 -5.82 -26.13
CA LEU A 36 24.09 -4.69 -25.27
C LEU A 36 24.87 -4.79 -23.96
N GLN A 37 25.60 -3.76 -23.55
CA GLN A 37 26.44 -3.81 -22.35
C GLN A 37 25.64 -3.90 -21.05
N ASP A 38 24.44 -3.31 -21.00
CA ASP A 38 23.62 -3.28 -19.79
C ASP A 38 22.85 -4.60 -19.54
N THR A 39 22.59 -5.38 -20.58
CA THR A 39 21.77 -6.61 -20.51
C THR A 39 22.49 -7.90 -20.91
N ASP A 40 23.70 -7.80 -21.47
CA ASP A 40 24.46 -8.88 -22.12
C ASP A 40 23.68 -9.61 -23.24
N GLU A 41 22.64 -8.98 -23.78
CA GLU A 41 21.79 -9.57 -24.82
C GLU A 41 22.42 -9.37 -26.21
N MET A 42 22.67 -10.47 -26.92
CA MET A 42 23.14 -10.43 -28.32
C MET A 42 21.97 -10.13 -29.26
N MET A 43 22.12 -9.10 -30.10
CA MET A 43 21.11 -8.61 -31.03
C MET A 43 21.70 -8.37 -32.42
N VAL A 44 20.89 -8.61 -33.46
CA VAL A 44 21.20 -8.21 -34.84
C VAL A 44 20.44 -6.92 -35.12
N MET A 45 21.13 -5.92 -35.65
CA MET A 45 20.55 -4.61 -35.97
C MET A 45 21.12 -4.06 -37.28
N PRO A 46 20.47 -3.07 -37.92
CA PRO A 46 21.02 -2.41 -39.09
C PRO A 46 22.30 -1.65 -38.73
N SER A 47 23.37 -1.79 -39.53
CA SER A 47 24.64 -1.10 -39.28
C SER A 47 24.49 0.44 -39.28
N LYS A 48 23.46 0.94 -40.00
CA LYS A 48 23.08 2.37 -40.01
C LYS A 48 22.56 2.91 -38.67
N TRP A 49 22.23 2.03 -37.72
CA TRP A 49 21.80 2.43 -36.37
C TRP A 49 22.97 2.57 -35.40
N LEU A 50 24.19 2.21 -35.82
CA LEU A 50 25.39 2.44 -35.04
C LEU A 50 25.85 3.89 -35.17
N ASN A 51 26.37 4.44 -34.08
CA ASN A 51 27.05 5.72 -34.12
C ASN A 51 28.41 5.61 -34.85
N THR A 52 29.05 6.74 -35.13
CA THR A 52 30.27 6.81 -35.96
C THR A 52 31.43 5.99 -35.41
N ASP A 53 31.55 5.85 -34.09
CA ASP A 53 32.62 5.07 -33.44
C ASP A 53 32.24 3.59 -33.16
N LYS A 54 31.00 3.19 -33.50
CA LYS A 54 30.44 1.85 -33.31
C LYS A 54 30.48 1.33 -31.87
N THR A 55 30.50 2.23 -30.90
CA THR A 55 30.42 1.90 -29.46
C THR A 55 29.00 2.04 -28.90
N GLN A 56 28.11 2.70 -29.64
CA GLN A 56 26.71 2.88 -29.24
C GLN A 56 25.77 2.64 -30.42
N CYS A 57 24.54 2.21 -30.12
CA CYS A 57 23.47 2.08 -31.11
C CYS A 57 22.24 2.91 -30.74
N HIS A 58 21.60 3.50 -31.75
CA HIS A 58 20.30 4.12 -31.63
C HIS A 58 19.22 3.03 -31.52
N TRP A 59 18.50 3.01 -30.41
CA TRP A 59 17.49 2.01 -30.08
C TRP A 59 16.07 2.56 -30.23
N PRO A 60 15.25 1.97 -31.11
CA PRO A 60 13.87 2.41 -31.31
C PRO A 60 12.92 1.94 -30.19
N PRO A 61 11.79 2.68 -29.95
CA PRO A 61 10.88 2.44 -28.83
C PRO A 61 9.91 1.26 -29.05
N PHE A 62 10.43 0.07 -29.34
CA PHE A 62 9.62 -1.16 -29.46
C PHE A 62 9.24 -1.73 -28.09
N ARG A 63 8.01 -2.25 -27.97
CA ARG A 63 7.51 -2.89 -26.74
C ARG A 63 7.82 -4.39 -26.63
N SER A 64 8.44 -4.99 -27.66
CA SER A 64 8.73 -6.44 -27.71
C SER A 64 9.91 -6.75 -28.65
N PRO A 65 10.89 -7.60 -28.27
CA PRO A 65 12.04 -7.98 -29.11
C PRO A 65 11.68 -8.60 -30.46
N GLU A 66 10.53 -9.28 -30.55
CA GLU A 66 10.07 -9.93 -31.79
C GLU A 66 9.72 -8.91 -32.87
N LYS A 67 9.09 -7.79 -32.49
CA LYS A 67 8.76 -6.68 -33.40
C LYS A 67 9.98 -5.91 -33.87
N LEU A 68 10.99 -5.80 -33.01
CA LEU A 68 12.27 -5.24 -33.40
C LEU A 68 12.94 -6.14 -34.44
N THR A 69 12.98 -7.45 -34.19
CA THR A 69 13.57 -8.44 -35.12
C THR A 69 12.87 -8.45 -36.48
N GLU A 70 11.54 -8.32 -36.50
CA GLU A 70 10.72 -8.17 -37.70
C GLU A 70 11.04 -6.86 -38.45
N ALA A 71 11.09 -5.72 -37.74
CA ALA A 71 11.44 -4.44 -38.33
C ALA A 71 12.86 -4.40 -38.90
N VAL A 72 13.83 -5.03 -38.22
CA VAL A 72 15.21 -5.15 -38.71
C VAL A 72 15.28 -6.03 -39.96
N ARG A 73 14.57 -7.17 -39.97
CA ARG A 73 14.51 -8.08 -41.12
C ARG A 73 13.90 -7.40 -42.36
N ASP A 74 12.82 -6.66 -42.16
CA ASP A 74 12.05 -6.05 -43.24
C ASP A 74 12.55 -4.64 -43.62
N GLY A 75 13.64 -4.17 -42.99
CA GLY A 75 14.23 -2.84 -43.25
C GLY A 75 13.35 -1.67 -42.84
N LEU A 76 12.34 -1.90 -41.99
CA LEU A 76 11.33 -0.93 -41.60
C LEU A 76 11.85 -0.02 -40.48
N GLU A 77 11.82 1.29 -40.69
CA GLU A 77 12.00 2.24 -39.59
C GLU A 77 10.67 2.44 -38.85
N PRO A 78 10.59 2.14 -37.55
CA PRO A 78 9.35 2.25 -36.80
C PRO A 78 8.92 3.71 -36.65
N PRO A 79 7.61 4.01 -36.71
CA PRO A 79 7.12 5.35 -36.43
C PRO A 79 7.42 5.72 -34.98
N THR A 80 8.24 6.76 -34.79
CA THR A 80 8.75 7.16 -33.48
C THR A 80 7.68 7.73 -32.54
N ALA A 81 6.47 8.01 -33.03
CA ALA A 81 5.38 8.64 -32.28
C ALA A 81 5.82 9.87 -31.45
N GLY A 82 6.86 10.58 -31.91
CA GLY A 82 7.45 11.73 -31.22
C GLY A 82 8.40 11.39 -30.05
N LYS A 83 8.78 10.14 -29.85
CA LYS A 83 9.81 9.74 -28.87
C LYS A 83 11.20 9.71 -29.52
N PRO A 84 12.24 10.28 -28.88
CA PRO A 84 13.62 10.16 -29.35
C PRO A 84 14.09 8.69 -29.26
N TRP A 85 15.00 8.29 -30.14
CA TRP A 85 15.65 6.98 -30.05
C TRP A 85 16.62 7.02 -28.85
N GLU A 86 16.60 5.97 -28.05
CA GLU A 86 17.51 5.83 -26.91
C GLU A 86 18.92 5.47 -27.42
N MET A 87 19.97 5.84 -26.70
CA MET A 87 21.35 5.48 -27.04
C MET A 87 21.82 4.39 -26.08
N LEU A 88 22.09 3.19 -26.59
CA LEU A 88 22.57 2.07 -25.80
C LEU A 88 24.05 1.81 -26.07
N ASN A 89 24.80 1.49 -25.02
CA ASN A 89 26.19 1.06 -25.14
C ASN A 89 26.26 -0.38 -25.64
N ILE A 90 27.14 -0.64 -26.60
CA ILE A 90 27.25 -1.94 -27.25
C ILE A 90 28.69 -2.44 -27.33
N VAL A 91 28.82 -3.75 -27.53
CA VAL A 91 30.04 -4.38 -28.03
C VAL A 91 29.72 -4.94 -29.42
N LEU A 92 30.34 -4.38 -30.45
CA LEU A 92 30.22 -4.89 -31.82
C LEU A 92 31.04 -6.18 -31.98
N HIS A 93 30.39 -7.27 -32.38
CA HIS A 93 31.08 -8.52 -32.73
C HIS A 93 31.58 -8.49 -34.17
N LYS A 94 30.66 -8.29 -35.11
CA LYS A 94 30.95 -8.27 -36.55
C LYS A 94 29.75 -7.72 -37.34
N GLU A 95 30.00 -7.19 -38.52
CA GLU A 95 28.98 -6.79 -39.48
C GLU A 95 28.85 -7.82 -40.63
N TYR A 96 27.67 -7.91 -41.22
CA TYR A 96 27.24 -8.87 -42.24
C TYR A 96 26.42 -8.19 -43.34
N ASP A 97 26.49 -8.73 -44.54
CA ASP A 97 25.80 -8.15 -45.70
C ASP A 97 24.31 -8.52 -45.74
N THR A 98 23.95 -9.65 -45.14
CA THR A 98 22.57 -10.16 -45.05
C THR A 98 22.14 -10.41 -43.60
N PHE A 99 20.83 -10.26 -43.35
CA PHE A 99 20.24 -10.51 -42.04
C PHE A 99 20.37 -11.99 -41.64
N GLU A 100 20.21 -12.90 -42.59
CA GLU A 100 20.29 -14.34 -42.40
C GLU A 100 21.68 -14.79 -41.94
N GLU A 101 22.75 -14.20 -42.46
CA GLU A 101 24.12 -14.49 -42.03
C GLU A 101 24.39 -14.01 -40.60
N ALA A 102 23.91 -12.82 -40.26
CA ALA A 102 24.03 -12.26 -38.91
C ALA A 102 23.27 -13.11 -37.88
N ILE A 103 22.04 -13.55 -38.19
CA ILE A 103 21.24 -14.43 -37.34
C ILE A 103 21.88 -15.81 -37.21
N LYS A 104 22.37 -16.40 -38.30
CA LYS A 104 23.06 -17.70 -38.23
C LYS A 104 24.28 -17.61 -37.32
N LYS A 105 25.06 -16.53 -37.37
CA LYS A 105 26.18 -16.34 -36.45
C LYS A 105 25.74 -16.08 -35.01
N GLN A 106 24.66 -15.31 -34.82
CA GLN A 106 24.05 -15.11 -33.50
C GLN A 106 23.64 -16.45 -32.87
N GLU A 107 23.01 -17.34 -33.64
CA GLU A 107 22.64 -18.69 -33.20
C GLU A 107 23.87 -19.57 -32.92
N GLU A 108 24.92 -19.51 -33.74
CA GLU A 108 26.18 -20.22 -33.49
C GLU A 108 26.85 -19.77 -32.18
N LEU A 109 26.89 -18.46 -31.90
CA LEU A 109 27.47 -17.89 -30.68
C LEU A 109 26.60 -18.15 -29.44
N LYS A 110 25.27 -18.11 -29.58
CA LYS A 110 24.33 -18.51 -28.53
C LYS A 110 24.49 -20.00 -28.20
N ALA A 111 24.54 -20.88 -29.20
CA ALA A 111 24.77 -22.31 -29.01
C ALA A 111 26.12 -22.63 -28.33
N GLN A 112 27.14 -21.80 -28.57
CA GLN A 112 28.44 -21.91 -27.91
C GLN A 112 28.39 -21.50 -26.42
N LYS A 113 27.69 -20.39 -26.08
CA LYS A 113 27.43 -19.98 -24.68
C LYS A 113 26.54 -20.98 -23.95
N ASP A 114 25.49 -21.48 -24.60
CA ASP A 114 24.58 -22.50 -24.05
C ASP A 114 25.32 -23.82 -23.77
N GLY A 115 26.47 -24.04 -24.43
CA GLY A 115 27.42 -25.13 -24.22
C GLY A 115 28.23 -25.10 -22.93
N MET A 116 28.24 -24.00 -22.16
CA MET A 116 29.14 -23.80 -21.01
C MET A 116 28.48 -23.97 -19.63
N PHE A 117 29.30 -24.07 -18.59
CA PHE A 117 28.90 -24.12 -17.18
C PHE A 117 29.61 -23.01 -16.39
N ALA A 118 28.91 -22.36 -15.47
CA ALA A 118 29.44 -21.30 -14.63
C ALA A 118 29.55 -21.75 -13.16
N VAL A 119 30.55 -21.22 -12.47
CA VAL A 119 30.64 -21.30 -11.00
C VAL A 119 30.10 -20.01 -10.42
N VAL A 120 29.12 -20.09 -9.53
CA VAL A 120 28.45 -18.92 -8.95
C VAL A 120 28.33 -19.05 -7.43
N THR A 121 28.32 -17.93 -6.71
CA THR A 121 27.89 -17.88 -5.30
C THR A 121 26.49 -17.30 -5.23
N LEU A 122 25.59 -18.01 -4.56
CA LEU A 122 24.25 -17.51 -4.25
C LEU A 122 24.35 -16.46 -3.14
N GLN A 123 23.95 -15.21 -3.37
CA GLN A 123 24.13 -14.13 -2.39
C GLN A 123 23.31 -14.34 -1.11
N GLU A 124 22.15 -14.98 -1.18
CA GLU A 124 21.28 -15.20 -0.02
C GLU A 124 21.72 -16.35 0.88
N SER A 125 22.29 -17.42 0.30
CA SER A 125 22.75 -18.59 1.07
C SER A 125 24.26 -18.66 1.24
N ASN A 126 25.00 -17.78 0.57
CA ASN A 126 26.45 -17.80 0.43
C ASN A 126 26.99 -19.16 -0.08
N GLU A 127 26.15 -19.91 -0.80
CA GLU A 127 26.45 -21.26 -1.28
C GLU A 127 27.12 -21.18 -2.66
N LEU A 128 28.30 -21.78 -2.77
CA LEU A 128 29.04 -21.88 -4.02
C LEU A 128 28.53 -23.08 -4.82
N THR A 129 28.13 -22.87 -6.08
CA THR A 129 27.50 -23.91 -6.91
C THR A 129 27.85 -23.77 -8.40
N VAL A 130 27.57 -24.82 -9.17
CA VAL A 130 27.79 -24.87 -10.63
C VAL A 130 26.46 -24.89 -11.34
N ILE A 131 26.26 -24.02 -12.32
CA ILE A 131 25.04 -23.95 -13.14
C ILE A 131 25.36 -23.90 -14.64
N PRO A 132 24.45 -24.33 -15.52
CA PRO A 132 24.58 -24.09 -16.96
C PRO A 132 24.56 -22.58 -17.27
N VAL A 133 25.39 -22.11 -18.21
CA VAL A 133 25.46 -20.67 -18.55
C VAL A 133 24.14 -20.16 -19.15
N ASN A 134 23.37 -21.00 -19.84
CA ASN A 134 22.05 -20.63 -20.33
C ASN A 134 20.99 -20.43 -19.21
N TRP A 135 21.33 -20.75 -17.96
CA TRP A 135 20.52 -20.41 -16.79
C TRP A 135 20.88 -19.03 -16.19
N LEU A 136 21.98 -18.41 -16.65
CA LEU A 136 22.41 -17.08 -16.23
C LEU A 136 21.63 -15.98 -16.99
N LYS A 137 21.03 -15.07 -16.22
CA LYS A 137 20.74 -13.67 -16.59
C LYS A 137 21.28 -12.78 -15.47
N THR A 138 20.89 -11.50 -15.40
CA THR A 138 21.09 -10.66 -14.19
C THR A 138 20.52 -11.32 -12.90
N GLN A 139 19.69 -12.36 -13.06
CA GLN A 139 19.20 -13.29 -12.04
C GLN A 139 19.18 -14.73 -12.63
N CYS A 140 19.38 -15.77 -11.82
CA CYS A 140 19.25 -17.16 -12.28
C CYS A 140 17.89 -17.75 -11.90
N TYR A 141 17.32 -18.58 -12.78
CA TYR A 141 16.18 -19.42 -12.43
C TYR A 141 16.65 -20.58 -11.54
N TRP A 142 16.31 -20.57 -10.25
CA TRP A 142 16.67 -21.66 -9.35
C TRP A 142 15.54 -22.71 -9.24
N PRO A 143 15.83 -24.01 -9.36
CA PRO A 143 14.78 -25.03 -9.29
C PRO A 143 14.27 -25.24 -7.86
N PRO A 144 12.95 -25.39 -7.64
CA PRO A 144 12.40 -25.77 -6.34
C PRO A 144 12.53 -27.29 -6.10
N PHE A 145 13.70 -27.88 -6.34
CA PHE A 145 13.92 -29.30 -6.07
C PHE A 145 14.15 -29.51 -4.58
N LYS A 146 13.16 -30.12 -3.91
CA LYS A 146 13.16 -30.43 -2.47
C LYS A 146 14.34 -31.30 -1.96
N THR A 147 15.29 -31.71 -2.81
CA THR A 147 16.44 -32.55 -2.44
C THR A 147 17.69 -32.21 -3.29
N PRO A 148 18.89 -32.03 -2.70
CA PRO A 148 20.13 -31.67 -3.41
C PRO A 148 20.50 -32.61 -4.58
N LYS A 149 20.21 -33.91 -4.43
CA LYS A 149 20.54 -34.94 -5.44
C LYS A 149 19.81 -34.74 -6.78
N LYS A 150 18.56 -34.27 -6.75
CA LYS A 150 17.77 -33.98 -7.97
C LYS A 150 18.20 -32.69 -8.66
N CYS A 151 18.67 -31.71 -7.88
CA CYS A 151 19.21 -30.47 -8.40
C CYS A 151 20.51 -30.73 -9.18
N LEU A 152 21.42 -31.52 -8.61
CA LEU A 152 22.66 -31.94 -9.25
C LEU A 152 22.42 -32.69 -10.57
N GLU A 153 21.42 -33.56 -10.60
CA GLU A 153 21.05 -34.34 -11.78
C GLU A 153 20.44 -33.46 -12.89
N ALA A 154 19.65 -32.46 -12.53
CA ALA A 154 19.08 -31.49 -13.48
C ALA A 154 20.15 -30.58 -14.10
N VAL A 155 21.10 -30.09 -13.29
CA VAL A 155 22.26 -29.29 -13.74
C VAL A 155 23.14 -30.11 -14.70
N LYS A 156 23.43 -31.37 -14.35
CA LYS A 156 24.27 -32.25 -15.15
C LYS A 156 23.64 -32.60 -16.51
N ASN A 157 22.32 -32.78 -16.52
CA ASN A 157 21.57 -33.19 -17.72
C ASN A 157 20.91 -32.02 -18.48
N ARG A 158 21.14 -30.76 -18.05
CA ARG A 158 20.63 -29.54 -18.69
C ARG A 158 19.12 -29.58 -18.98
N LEU A 159 18.36 -30.13 -18.03
CA LEU A 159 16.93 -30.32 -18.20
C LEU A 159 16.23 -28.97 -18.03
N GLU A 160 15.82 -28.35 -19.15
CA GLU A 160 14.98 -27.15 -19.11
C GLU A 160 13.59 -27.45 -18.53
N PRO A 161 13.01 -26.53 -17.73
CA PRO A 161 11.72 -26.76 -17.10
C PRO A 161 10.52 -26.69 -18.05
N ILE A 162 9.66 -27.71 -17.94
CA ILE A 162 8.31 -27.70 -18.51
C ILE A 162 7.46 -26.63 -17.78
N LYS A 163 6.87 -25.68 -18.52
CA LYS A 163 6.12 -24.49 -18.06
C LYS A 163 4.83 -24.75 -17.23
N ARG A 164 4.79 -25.66 -16.25
CA ARG A 164 3.61 -25.85 -15.38
C ARG A 164 3.94 -25.97 -13.88
N LYS A 165 3.27 -25.10 -13.11
CA LYS A 165 2.84 -25.21 -11.69
C LYS A 165 3.73 -24.77 -10.51
N SER A 166 4.86 -24.10 -10.70
CA SER A 166 5.46 -23.26 -9.63
C SER A 166 6.37 -22.19 -10.26
N PRO A 167 6.28 -20.90 -9.89
CA PRO A 167 7.25 -19.90 -10.34
C PRO A 167 8.62 -20.25 -9.75
N TRP A 168 9.65 -20.22 -10.59
CA TRP A 168 11.05 -20.40 -10.19
C TRP A 168 11.51 -19.13 -9.47
N GLU A 169 12.28 -19.28 -8.41
CA GLU A 169 12.80 -18.15 -7.62
C GLU A 169 13.98 -17.52 -8.37
N LEU A 170 13.97 -16.19 -8.47
CA LEU A 170 15.05 -15.41 -9.06
C LEU A 170 16.04 -15.09 -7.96
N VAL A 171 17.24 -15.70 -8.02
CA VAL A 171 18.25 -15.55 -6.97
C VAL A 171 19.41 -14.70 -7.51
N ASN A 172 19.86 -13.73 -6.71
CA ASN A 172 21.04 -12.91 -7.02
C ASN A 172 22.33 -13.71 -6.81
N MET A 173 23.31 -13.50 -7.69
CA MET A 173 24.51 -14.34 -7.76
C MET A 173 25.78 -13.54 -8.09
N ASP A 174 26.92 -14.03 -7.58
CA ASP A 174 28.25 -13.57 -7.99
C ASP A 174 28.93 -14.64 -8.87
N LEU A 175 29.35 -14.27 -10.09
CA LEU A 175 29.99 -15.17 -11.06
C LEU A 175 31.49 -15.28 -10.80
N HIS A 176 31.99 -16.52 -10.62
CA HIS A 176 33.40 -16.83 -10.40
C HIS A 176 34.14 -17.31 -11.66
N GLY A 177 33.40 -17.63 -12.73
CA GLY A 177 33.96 -17.99 -14.04
C GLY A 177 33.10 -18.98 -14.82
N GLU A 178 33.35 -19.07 -16.12
CA GLU A 178 32.68 -19.99 -17.07
C GLU A 178 33.65 -21.05 -17.59
N TYR A 179 33.13 -22.25 -17.84
CA TYR A 179 33.89 -23.46 -18.13
C TYR A 179 33.19 -24.30 -19.19
N ALA A 180 33.98 -24.87 -20.11
CA ALA A 180 33.45 -25.65 -21.23
C ALA A 180 32.81 -26.99 -20.79
N THR A 181 33.19 -27.51 -19.62
CA THR A 181 32.64 -28.77 -19.08
C THR A 181 32.26 -28.63 -17.62
N TYR A 182 31.25 -29.38 -17.20
CA TYR A 182 30.80 -29.42 -15.80
C TYR A 182 31.94 -29.85 -14.86
N GLN A 183 32.82 -30.74 -15.32
CA GLN A 183 33.94 -31.24 -14.52
C GLN A 183 34.95 -30.12 -14.20
N GLN A 184 35.29 -29.29 -15.19
CA GLN A 184 36.16 -28.13 -14.99
C GLN A 184 35.55 -27.09 -14.05
N ALA A 185 34.24 -26.82 -14.19
CA ALA A 185 33.53 -25.92 -13.28
C ALA A 185 33.55 -26.45 -11.83
N LYS A 186 33.36 -27.75 -11.66
CA LYS A 186 33.35 -28.39 -10.34
C LYS A 186 34.72 -28.41 -9.67
N GLU A 187 35.79 -28.68 -10.43
CA GLU A 187 37.17 -28.57 -9.91
C GLU A 187 37.49 -27.15 -9.45
N LYS A 188 36.99 -26.14 -10.16
CA LYS A 188 37.13 -24.75 -9.74
C LYS A 188 36.28 -24.42 -8.51
N GLN A 189 35.04 -24.89 -8.45
CA GLN A 189 34.16 -24.74 -7.29
C GLN A 189 34.86 -25.29 -6.03
N GLU A 190 35.43 -26.50 -6.11
CA GLU A 190 36.17 -27.12 -5.01
C GLU A 190 37.41 -26.29 -4.62
N ALA A 191 38.18 -25.79 -5.59
CA ALA A 191 39.34 -24.93 -5.33
C ALA A 191 38.99 -23.59 -4.67
N ILE A 192 37.84 -22.98 -5.02
CA ILE A 192 37.36 -21.73 -4.39
C ILE A 192 36.87 -22.03 -2.96
N SER A 193 36.18 -23.15 -2.76
CA SER A 193 35.74 -23.60 -1.44
C SER A 193 36.93 -23.84 -0.49
N GLU A 194 38.00 -24.47 -0.97
CA GLU A 194 39.23 -24.68 -0.19
C GLU A 194 39.98 -23.38 0.15
N GLN A 195 39.86 -22.34 -0.68
CA GLN A 195 40.42 -21.01 -0.39
C GLN A 195 39.60 -20.27 0.66
N MET A 196 38.28 -20.48 0.69
CA MET A 196 37.38 -19.94 1.71
C MET A 196 37.55 -20.61 3.09
N GLU A 197 38.01 -21.87 3.14
CA GLU A 197 38.15 -22.63 4.40
C GLU A 197 39.52 -22.51 5.12
N ARG A 198 40.52 -21.77 4.60
CA ARG A 198 41.83 -21.64 5.27
C ARG A 198 41.80 -20.63 6.44
N PRO A 199 42.07 -21.05 7.70
CA PRO A 199 42.19 -20.13 8.82
C PRO A 199 43.56 -19.44 8.87
N SER A 200 43.58 -18.13 9.12
CA SER A 200 44.78 -17.37 9.47
C SER A 200 45.30 -17.81 10.85
N THR A 201 46.36 -18.64 10.89
CA THR A 201 47.05 -18.99 12.14
C THR A 201 47.98 -17.88 12.62
N SER A 202 47.84 -17.48 13.90
CA SER A 202 49.01 -17.24 14.76
C SER A 202 48.74 -17.56 16.24
N LEU A 203 49.73 -18.26 16.81
CA LEU A 203 50.14 -18.42 18.21
C LEU A 203 49.39 -19.42 19.14
N LYS A 204 50.16 -20.46 19.48
CA LYS A 204 49.93 -21.53 20.46
C LYS A 204 49.94 -21.01 21.89
N THR A 205 49.17 -21.63 22.79
CA THR A 205 49.70 -22.21 24.05
C THR A 205 48.69 -23.14 24.74
N ASN A 206 49.18 -24.35 25.02
CA ASN A 206 48.91 -25.25 26.15
C ASN A 206 47.53 -25.92 26.39
N ASN A 207 47.50 -27.23 26.09
CA ASN A 207 46.75 -28.33 26.74
C ASN A 207 47.04 -28.40 28.26
N PRO A 208 46.40 -29.28 29.10
CA PRO A 208 45.52 -30.45 28.85
C PRO A 208 44.24 -30.44 29.75
N SER A 209 43.26 -31.37 29.78
CA SER A 209 43.29 -32.84 29.85
C SER A 209 41.85 -33.40 29.80
N THR A 210 41.72 -34.57 29.18
CA THR A 210 40.63 -35.59 29.24
C THR A 210 40.32 -36.07 30.69
N PRO A 211 39.24 -36.84 31.00
CA PRO A 211 38.80 -38.03 30.25
C PRO A 211 37.28 -38.34 30.13
N GLN A 212 37.01 -39.18 29.11
CA GLN A 212 35.84 -40.06 28.93
C GLN A 212 35.67 -40.99 30.15
N THR A 213 34.53 -41.64 30.45
CA THR A 213 33.83 -42.71 29.72
C THR A 213 32.54 -43.11 30.55
N PRO A 214 31.75 -44.19 30.31
CA PRO A 214 30.46 -44.16 29.59
C PRO A 214 29.24 -44.84 30.29
N CYS A 215 28.10 -44.82 29.57
CA CYS A 215 27.06 -45.86 29.44
C CYS A 215 26.15 -46.25 30.63
N SER A 216 24.83 -46.13 30.44
CA SER A 216 23.88 -47.27 30.51
C SER A 216 22.45 -46.88 30.13
N THR A 217 21.83 -47.71 29.30
CA THR A 217 20.46 -47.68 28.80
C THR A 217 19.46 -48.43 29.71
N GLN A 218 18.17 -48.25 29.40
CA GLN A 218 16.96 -49.04 29.79
C GLN A 218 16.24 -48.51 31.06
N THR A 219 14.91 -48.42 31.16
CA THR A 219 13.81 -49.14 30.49
C THR A 219 12.46 -48.40 30.66
N PHE A 220 11.50 -48.77 29.83
CA PHE A 220 10.12 -48.28 29.71
C PHE A 220 9.22 -48.43 30.95
N GLY A 221 8.27 -47.50 31.12
CA GLY A 221 7.09 -47.63 31.98
C GLY A 221 5.93 -46.74 31.50
N VAL A 222 4.86 -47.35 30.98
CA VAL A 222 3.63 -46.74 30.47
C VAL A 222 2.67 -46.39 31.61
N LYS A 223 2.16 -45.14 31.69
CA LYS A 223 0.86 -44.81 32.31
C LYS A 223 0.16 -43.64 31.59
N ARG A 224 -1.15 -43.85 31.37
CA ARG A 224 -2.16 -43.06 30.65
C ARG A 224 -2.33 -41.63 31.19
N LYS A 225 -2.61 -40.65 30.31
CA LYS A 225 -3.10 -39.31 30.68
C LYS A 225 -4.14 -38.82 29.66
N CYS A 226 -5.23 -38.26 30.19
CA CYS A 226 -6.34 -37.59 29.52
C CYS A 226 -5.89 -36.54 28.50
N ASP A 227 -6.64 -36.49 27.40
CA ASP A 227 -6.55 -35.52 26.32
C ASP A 227 -6.78 -34.08 26.82
N LYS A 228 -5.80 -33.22 26.54
CA LYS A 228 -5.94 -31.77 26.48
C LYS A 228 -5.87 -31.36 25.01
N SER A 229 -6.67 -30.37 24.65
CA SER A 229 -6.66 -29.62 23.39
C SER A 229 -5.25 -29.43 22.82
N PRO A 230 -5.06 -29.48 21.49
CA PRO A 230 -3.77 -29.20 20.89
C PRO A 230 -3.46 -27.70 21.07
N ASP A 231 -2.65 -27.40 22.08
CA ASP A 231 -1.85 -26.17 22.12
C ASP A 231 -1.02 -26.15 20.84
N ILE A 232 -1.36 -25.26 19.91
CA ILE A 232 -0.44 -24.87 18.84
C ILE A 232 0.63 -24.03 19.52
N THR A 233 1.61 -24.71 20.12
CA THR A 233 2.83 -24.07 20.57
C THR A 233 3.57 -23.64 19.31
N VAL A 234 3.39 -22.38 18.92
CA VAL A 234 4.39 -21.69 18.11
C VAL A 234 5.65 -21.72 18.95
N GLN A 235 6.59 -22.60 18.59
CA GLN A 235 7.92 -22.56 19.19
C GLN A 235 8.46 -21.16 18.96
N PRO A 236 8.91 -20.43 20.00
CA PRO A 236 9.67 -19.22 19.77
C PRO A 236 10.94 -19.67 19.09
N LEU A 237 11.12 -19.27 17.82
CA LEU A 237 12.42 -19.36 17.18
C LEU A 237 13.33 -18.42 17.97
N LEU A 238 14.00 -18.94 18.99
CA LEU A 238 15.12 -18.29 19.66
C LEU A 238 16.28 -18.29 18.66
N THR A 239 16.22 -17.40 17.67
CA THR A 239 17.41 -16.94 16.98
C THR A 239 18.06 -15.89 17.88
N THR A 240 19.24 -16.23 18.40
CA THR A 240 20.11 -15.35 19.19
C THR A 240 20.75 -14.23 18.37
N ASP A 241 20.20 -13.88 17.21
CA ASP A 241 20.63 -12.74 16.43
C ASP A 241 19.72 -11.55 16.77
N MET A 242 20.24 -10.61 17.55
CA MET A 242 19.47 -9.40 17.87
C MET A 242 19.07 -8.68 16.57
N ASP A 243 17.78 -8.34 16.46
CA ASP A 243 17.18 -7.51 15.41
C ASP A 243 18.15 -6.36 15.01
N PRO A 244 18.50 -6.21 13.71
CA PRO A 244 19.37 -5.15 13.22
C PRO A 244 18.97 -3.75 13.70
N LYS A 245 17.66 -3.47 13.83
CA LYS A 245 17.16 -2.19 14.36
C LYS A 245 17.58 -1.98 15.81
N LYS A 246 17.51 -3.04 16.64
CA LYS A 246 17.90 -3.00 18.06
C LYS A 246 19.41 -2.85 18.22
N LYS A 247 20.21 -3.53 17.39
CA LYS A 247 21.67 -3.35 17.37
C LYS A 247 22.05 -1.91 16.99
N SER A 248 21.44 -1.36 15.95
CA SER A 248 21.64 0.04 15.53
C SER A 248 21.24 1.04 16.62
N LYS A 249 20.13 0.81 17.32
CA LYS A 249 19.72 1.64 18.47
C LYS A 249 20.78 1.68 19.57
N LYS A 250 21.32 0.51 19.93
CA LYS A 250 22.39 0.42 20.93
C LYS A 250 23.65 1.19 20.52
N ILE A 251 24.08 1.06 19.26
CA ILE A 251 25.21 1.82 18.73
C ILE A 251 24.98 3.34 18.91
N MET A 252 23.78 3.82 18.56
CA MET A 252 23.45 5.24 18.67
C MET A 252 23.30 5.72 20.12
N GLU A 253 22.88 4.85 21.05
CA GLU A 253 22.87 5.13 22.49
C GLU A 253 24.30 5.28 23.03
N ASP A 254 25.22 4.37 22.68
CA ASP A 254 26.63 4.45 23.07
C ASP A 254 27.27 5.75 22.54
N ILE A 255 26.97 6.13 21.29
CA ILE A 255 27.42 7.39 20.69
C ILE A 255 26.83 8.60 21.42
N LYS A 256 25.54 8.54 21.80
CA LYS A 256 24.88 9.60 22.57
C LYS A 256 25.61 9.87 23.88
N GLU A 257 25.97 8.81 24.63
CA GLU A 257 26.73 8.93 25.88
C GLU A 257 28.11 9.53 25.65
N LYS A 258 28.84 9.04 24.63
CA LYS A 258 30.17 9.58 24.26
C LYS A 258 30.10 11.08 23.92
N VAL A 259 29.11 11.49 23.13
CA VAL A 259 28.90 12.91 22.76
C VAL A 259 28.52 13.76 23.98
N GLN A 260 27.71 13.24 24.89
CA GLN A 260 27.34 13.94 26.13
C GLN A 260 28.54 14.21 27.04
N ALA A 261 29.49 13.27 27.13
CA ALA A 261 30.66 13.37 27.99
C ALA A 261 31.65 14.48 27.59
N ILE A 262 31.63 14.95 26.34
CA ILE A 262 32.54 16.00 25.86
C ILE A 262 32.15 17.35 26.43
N GLN A 263 33.04 17.99 27.20
CA GLN A 263 32.84 19.34 27.73
C GLN A 263 33.62 20.37 26.90
N ASP A 264 32.93 21.40 26.43
CA ASP A 264 33.52 22.56 25.76
C ASP A 264 32.68 23.81 26.04
N THR A 265 33.34 24.96 26.11
CA THR A 265 32.71 26.28 26.32
C THR A 265 32.49 27.04 25.02
N ASP A 266 32.93 26.52 23.87
CA ASP A 266 32.66 27.16 22.58
C ASP A 266 31.13 27.15 22.28
N PRO A 267 30.50 28.31 22.06
CA PRO A 267 29.07 28.41 21.73
C PRO A 267 28.71 27.64 20.45
N THR A 268 29.62 27.57 19.49
CA THR A 268 29.41 26.80 18.25
C THR A 268 29.33 25.30 18.57
N PHE A 269 30.10 24.83 19.57
CA PHE A 269 30.20 23.42 19.96
C PHE A 269 28.94 22.99 20.65
N THR A 270 28.52 23.82 21.59
CA THR A 270 27.30 23.64 22.34
C THR A 270 26.10 23.52 21.41
N THR A 271 26.07 24.32 20.33
CA THR A 271 25.00 24.28 19.32
C THR A 271 25.00 22.98 18.51
N ILE A 272 26.15 22.55 17.99
CA ILE A 272 26.26 21.30 17.20
C ILE A 272 26.01 20.07 18.09
N LYS A 273 26.58 20.06 19.29
CA LYS A 273 26.35 19.00 20.29
C LYS A 273 24.86 18.86 20.60
N ALA A 274 24.19 19.98 20.90
CA ALA A 274 22.75 19.98 21.14
C ALA A 274 21.98 19.42 19.94
N HIS A 275 22.36 19.79 18.72
CA HIS A 275 21.75 19.26 17.50
C HIS A 275 21.96 17.76 17.31
N ILE A 276 23.18 17.23 17.51
CA ILE A 276 23.45 15.78 17.40
C ILE A 276 22.60 15.03 18.43
N LEU A 277 22.56 15.51 19.67
CA LEU A 277 21.78 14.89 20.74
C LEU A 277 20.27 14.95 20.47
N ASP A 278 19.79 16.06 19.91
CA ASP A 278 18.40 16.23 19.46
C ASP A 278 18.08 15.28 18.31
N ALA A 279 18.94 15.18 17.30
CA ALA A 279 18.77 14.27 16.16
C ALA A 279 18.73 12.80 16.60
N ILE A 280 19.66 12.36 17.45
CA ILE A 280 19.66 11.01 18.01
C ILE A 280 18.41 10.74 18.85
N SER A 281 17.91 11.75 19.57
CA SER A 281 16.69 11.59 20.36
C SER A 281 15.45 11.45 19.47
N LYS A 282 15.33 12.29 18.44
CA LYS A 282 14.24 12.26 17.44
C LYS A 282 14.21 10.99 16.60
N MET A 283 15.36 10.37 16.34
CA MET A 283 15.43 9.07 15.65
C MET A 283 14.65 7.96 16.36
N ASN A 284 14.49 8.07 17.68
CA ASN A 284 13.79 7.07 18.48
C ASN A 284 12.28 7.34 18.58
N GLU A 285 11.79 8.47 18.09
CA GLU A 285 10.38 8.81 18.03
C GLU A 285 9.75 8.16 16.78
N ASP A 286 8.93 7.13 16.98
CA ASP A 286 8.15 6.55 15.90
C ASP A 286 6.93 7.44 15.61
N THR A 287 7.12 8.44 14.75
CA THR A 287 6.09 9.40 14.35
C THR A 287 5.28 8.92 13.15
N ARG A 288 5.50 7.69 12.68
CA ARG A 288 4.76 7.13 11.55
C ARG A 288 3.38 6.66 11.98
N LYS A 289 2.39 7.03 11.16
CA LYS A 289 1.08 6.40 11.18
C LYS A 289 1.22 4.95 10.69
N LYS A 290 0.68 3.99 11.45
CA LYS A 290 0.58 2.59 11.06
C LYS A 290 -0.31 2.44 9.83
N GLU A 291 -0.08 1.40 9.03
CA GLU A 291 -0.98 1.08 7.93
C GLU A 291 -2.31 0.54 8.48
N THR A 292 -3.42 1.01 7.91
CA THR A 292 -4.77 0.71 8.38
C THR A 292 -5.49 -0.18 7.37
N ILE A 293 -6.08 -1.28 7.82
CA ILE A 293 -6.88 -2.18 6.99
C ILE A 293 -8.32 -2.13 7.48
N GLY A 294 -9.23 -1.60 6.67
CA GLY A 294 -10.65 -1.53 7.00
C GLY A 294 -11.41 -2.79 6.56
N ILE A 295 -12.24 -3.34 7.45
CA ILE A 295 -13.03 -4.55 7.19
C ILE A 295 -14.49 -4.13 7.00
N PHE A 296 -14.99 -4.28 5.77
CA PHE A 296 -16.29 -3.81 5.34
C PHE A 296 -17.19 -4.99 4.97
N GLY A 297 -18.49 -4.83 5.16
CA GLY A 297 -19.47 -5.86 4.85
C GLY A 297 -20.71 -5.71 5.71
N ARG A 298 -21.83 -6.28 5.29
CA ARG A 298 -23.09 -6.16 6.02
C ARG A 298 -23.01 -6.82 7.39
N THR A 299 -23.95 -6.48 8.27
CA THR A 299 -24.12 -7.22 9.52
C THR A 299 -24.48 -8.67 9.25
N GLY A 300 -23.86 -9.58 10.00
CA GLY A 300 -24.05 -11.02 9.83
C GLY A 300 -23.20 -11.67 8.73
N GLU A 301 -22.37 -10.93 8.00
CA GLU A 301 -21.46 -11.49 6.97
C GLU A 301 -20.20 -12.15 7.59
N GLY A 302 -19.99 -12.05 8.91
CA GLY A 302 -18.90 -12.73 9.61
C GLY A 302 -17.59 -11.94 9.73
N LYS A 303 -17.63 -10.61 9.73
CA LYS A 303 -16.45 -9.72 9.88
C LYS A 303 -15.65 -9.99 11.16
N SER A 304 -16.31 -9.93 12.32
CA SER A 304 -15.66 -10.13 13.62
C SER A 304 -15.17 -11.57 13.81
N SER A 305 -15.92 -12.57 13.31
CA SER A 305 -15.47 -13.97 13.26
C SER A 305 -14.23 -14.18 12.37
N LEU A 306 -14.15 -13.46 11.25
CA LEU A 306 -12.97 -13.46 10.37
C LEU A 306 -11.76 -12.85 11.10
N LEU A 307 -11.94 -11.70 11.75
CA LEU A 307 -10.88 -11.06 12.52
C LEU A 307 -10.38 -11.97 13.65
N ASN A 308 -11.28 -12.55 14.45
CA ASN A 308 -10.91 -13.52 15.48
C ASN A 308 -10.07 -14.68 14.92
N ALA A 309 -10.44 -15.24 13.75
CA ALA A 309 -9.68 -16.28 13.07
C ALA A 309 -8.30 -15.80 12.60
N VAL A 310 -8.22 -14.63 11.97
CA VAL A 310 -6.94 -14.04 11.52
C VAL A 310 -6.03 -13.73 12.72
N LEU A 311 -6.58 -13.25 13.83
CA LEU A 311 -5.85 -12.96 15.07
C LEU A 311 -5.49 -14.23 15.86
N GLY A 312 -6.19 -15.34 15.61
CA GLY A 312 -6.01 -16.60 16.32
C GLY A 312 -6.57 -16.61 17.73
N ASP A 313 -7.56 -15.75 17.99
CA ASP A 313 -8.24 -15.65 19.28
C ASP A 313 -9.76 -15.66 19.02
N GLN A 314 -10.39 -16.82 19.24
CA GLN A 314 -11.75 -17.11 18.77
C GLN A 314 -12.81 -16.18 19.35
N PHE A 315 -12.60 -15.67 20.58
CA PHE A 315 -13.62 -14.96 21.35
C PHE A 315 -13.20 -13.53 21.73
N LEU A 316 -12.16 -12.98 21.09
CA LEU A 316 -11.68 -11.63 21.37
C LEU A 316 -12.73 -10.56 21.03
N LEU A 317 -13.20 -10.56 19.77
CA LEU A 317 -14.29 -9.70 19.33
C LEU A 317 -15.63 -10.45 19.44
N PRO A 318 -16.72 -9.75 19.80
CA PRO A 318 -18.06 -10.33 19.80
C PRO A 318 -18.40 -10.88 18.40
N SER A 319 -18.71 -12.17 18.33
CA SER A 319 -18.94 -12.89 17.08
C SER A 319 -20.18 -13.77 17.13
N GLY A 320 -21.34 -13.14 17.33
CA GLY A 320 -22.65 -13.79 17.18
C GLY A 320 -23.56 -13.68 18.41
N GLY A 321 -24.74 -13.10 18.20
CA GLY A 321 -25.85 -12.95 19.14
C GLY A 321 -27.11 -12.45 18.39
N PHE A 322 -28.25 -12.33 19.08
CA PHE A 322 -29.44 -11.69 18.50
C PHE A 322 -29.18 -10.17 18.36
N GLY A 323 -28.80 -9.69 17.17
CA GLY A 323 -28.54 -8.27 16.91
C GLY A 323 -27.29 -8.02 16.06
N ALA A 324 -26.89 -6.75 15.90
CA ALA A 324 -25.62 -6.40 15.25
C ALA A 324 -24.42 -6.72 16.15
N CYS A 325 -23.48 -7.54 15.66
CA CYS A 325 -22.32 -8.02 16.45
C CYS A 325 -21.27 -6.94 16.76
N THR A 326 -21.21 -5.87 15.97
CA THR A 326 -20.33 -4.72 16.21
C THR A 326 -21.15 -3.45 16.00
N ALA A 327 -21.32 -2.65 17.06
CA ALA A 327 -22.05 -1.39 17.03
C ALA A 327 -21.12 -0.16 16.94
N VAL A 328 -19.82 -0.35 17.21
CA VAL A 328 -18.81 0.71 17.37
C VAL A 328 -17.58 0.43 16.52
N ILE A 329 -16.91 1.47 16.00
CA ILE A 329 -15.60 1.28 15.33
C ILE A 329 -14.62 0.65 16.30
N THR A 330 -14.08 -0.50 15.93
CA THR A 330 -13.10 -1.23 16.74
C THR A 330 -11.79 -1.32 15.99
N GLU A 331 -10.77 -0.66 16.51
CA GLU A 331 -9.39 -0.73 16.01
C GLU A 331 -8.63 -1.81 16.78
N VAL A 332 -7.90 -2.69 16.09
CA VAL A 332 -7.13 -3.77 16.70
C VAL A 332 -5.66 -3.65 16.29
N GLU A 333 -4.77 -3.57 17.27
CA GLU A 333 -3.33 -3.42 17.05
C GLU A 333 -2.49 -4.26 18.03
N ALA A 334 -1.20 -4.47 17.74
CA ALA A 334 -0.31 -5.15 18.68
C ALA A 334 -0.01 -4.29 19.91
N ASN A 335 -0.11 -4.89 21.11
CA ASN A 335 0.50 -4.36 22.32
C ASN A 335 2.02 -4.63 22.27
N LEU A 336 2.80 -3.54 22.25
CA LEU A 336 4.27 -3.60 22.19
C LEU A 336 4.93 -3.35 23.56
N ASN A 337 4.13 -3.03 24.58
CA ASN A 337 4.64 -2.55 25.88
C ASN A 337 4.66 -3.67 26.93
N ASP A 338 3.56 -4.43 27.02
CA ASP A 338 3.40 -5.51 27.99
C ASP A 338 2.63 -6.71 27.40
N SER A 339 2.39 -7.72 28.24
CA SER A 339 1.72 -8.96 27.86
C SER A 339 0.21 -8.97 28.09
N ASN A 340 -0.41 -7.82 28.42
CA ASN A 340 -1.84 -7.74 28.66
C ASN A 340 -2.62 -7.38 27.39
N TYR A 341 -3.88 -7.77 27.37
CA TYR A 341 -4.89 -7.18 26.49
C TYR A 341 -5.29 -5.82 27.08
N ILE A 342 -5.41 -4.79 26.23
CA ILE A 342 -5.83 -3.45 26.65
C ILE A 342 -6.93 -2.97 25.71
N ALA A 343 -8.02 -2.42 26.24
CA ALA A 343 -9.03 -1.70 25.49
C ALA A 343 -9.02 -0.24 25.94
N GLU A 344 -8.82 0.67 24.99
CA GLU A 344 -8.97 2.11 25.16
C GLU A 344 -10.30 2.51 24.54
N ILE A 345 -11.26 2.90 25.38
CA ILE A 345 -12.63 3.25 24.99
C ILE A 345 -12.73 4.78 25.01
N GLU A 346 -13.02 5.38 23.86
CA GLU A 346 -13.30 6.81 23.72
C GLU A 346 -14.81 7.01 23.72
N PHE A 347 -15.31 7.87 24.61
CA PHE A 347 -16.72 8.23 24.67
C PHE A 347 -17.00 9.48 23.83
N ILE A 348 -18.25 9.63 23.36
CA ILE A 348 -18.73 10.87 22.76
C ILE A 348 -18.74 12.00 23.80
N SER A 349 -18.74 13.25 23.35
CA SER A 349 -18.84 14.40 24.24
C SER A 349 -20.26 14.55 24.80
N LYS A 350 -20.39 15.34 25.86
CA LYS A 350 -21.70 15.67 26.42
C LYS A 350 -22.58 16.40 25.38
N GLU A 351 -21.97 17.32 24.65
CA GLU A 351 -22.64 18.11 23.62
C GLU A 351 -23.13 17.22 22.48
N GLU A 352 -22.28 16.29 22.00
CA GLU A 352 -22.66 15.28 21.00
C GLU A 352 -23.82 14.41 21.49
N TRP A 353 -23.78 13.97 22.75
CA TRP A 353 -24.88 13.24 23.37
C TRP A 353 -26.16 14.07 23.46
N ASP A 354 -26.10 15.29 23.98
CA ASP A 354 -27.26 16.17 24.15
C ASP A 354 -27.88 16.55 22.79
N GLU A 355 -27.08 16.73 21.74
CA GLU A 355 -27.55 16.97 20.37
C GLU A 355 -28.26 15.75 19.77
N GLU A 356 -27.66 14.56 19.87
CA GLU A 356 -28.26 13.31 19.40
C GLU A 356 -29.53 12.94 20.18
N PHE A 357 -29.54 13.21 21.49
CA PHE A 357 -30.64 12.96 22.41
C PHE A 357 -31.73 14.05 22.33
N ALA A 358 -31.43 15.26 21.86
CA ALA A 358 -32.42 16.32 21.60
C ALA A 358 -33.07 16.21 20.20
N LEU A 359 -32.41 15.56 19.23
CA LEU A 359 -32.99 15.26 17.92
C LEU A 359 -34.19 14.31 18.01
N SER A 360 -34.31 13.52 19.07
CA SER A 360 -35.49 12.67 19.31
C SER A 360 -36.76 13.42 19.75
N ASP A 361 -36.67 14.70 20.13
CA ASP A 361 -37.81 15.52 20.57
C ASP A 361 -38.45 16.35 19.43
N LYS A 362 -37.76 16.51 18.28
CA LYS A 362 -38.20 17.42 17.19
C LYS A 362 -38.98 16.76 16.04
N GLU A 363 -39.15 15.44 16.03
CA GLU A 363 -39.99 14.78 15.05
C GLU A 363 -41.47 14.84 15.50
N GLU A 364 -42.23 15.82 14.98
CA GLU A 364 -43.70 15.92 15.11
C GLU A 364 -44.45 14.77 14.38
N ALA A 365 -44.01 13.54 14.56
CA ALA A 365 -44.67 12.34 14.05
C ALA A 365 -44.38 11.11 14.94
N ASN A 366 -44.82 11.13 16.20
CA ASN A 366 -45.24 10.01 17.06
C ASN A 366 -44.58 8.60 16.96
N GLU A 367 -43.38 8.44 16.40
CA GLU A 367 -42.61 7.20 16.34
C GLU A 367 -41.16 7.55 16.66
N LEU A 368 -40.78 7.40 17.93
CA LEU A 368 -39.39 7.29 18.33
C LEU A 368 -38.71 6.27 17.42
N THR A 369 -37.62 6.65 16.73
CA THR A 369 -36.99 5.74 15.77
C THR A 369 -36.58 4.45 16.49
N GLU A 370 -36.71 3.29 15.83
CA GLU A 370 -36.32 1.98 16.42
C GLU A 370 -34.89 1.98 16.99
N MET A 371 -33.99 2.80 16.43
CA MET A 371 -32.62 2.98 16.93
C MET A 371 -32.57 3.77 18.25
N THR A 372 -33.36 4.84 18.37
CA THR A 372 -33.42 5.60 19.62
C THR A 372 -33.97 4.72 20.74
N LYS A 373 -34.95 3.86 20.43
CA LYS A 373 -35.42 2.82 21.35
C LYS A 373 -34.29 1.84 21.69
N GLU A 374 -33.58 1.29 20.71
CA GLU A 374 -32.44 0.39 20.96
C GLU A 374 -31.36 1.02 21.85
N ARG A 375 -31.00 2.30 21.63
CA ARG A 375 -30.01 3.02 22.44
C ARG A 375 -30.51 3.27 23.86
N ILE A 376 -31.76 3.67 24.02
CA ILE A 376 -32.40 3.87 25.34
C ILE A 376 -32.48 2.52 26.08
N THR A 377 -32.90 1.46 25.41
CA THR A 377 -33.00 0.11 25.99
C THR A 377 -31.64 -0.46 26.38
N ALA A 378 -30.62 -0.24 25.56
CA ALA A 378 -29.25 -0.65 25.85
C ALA A 378 -28.71 0.00 27.13
N LEU A 379 -28.96 1.30 27.33
CA LEU A 379 -28.45 2.08 28.47
C LEU A 379 -29.32 1.99 29.72
N PHE A 380 -30.62 2.21 29.57
CA PHE A 380 -31.56 2.37 30.68
C PHE A 380 -32.30 1.06 31.01
N GLY A 381 -32.56 0.21 30.01
CA GLY A 381 -33.25 -1.07 30.15
C GLY A 381 -34.57 -1.13 29.37
N ALA A 382 -35.18 -2.31 29.27
CA ALA A 382 -36.38 -2.51 28.44
C ALA A 382 -37.59 -1.67 28.89
N GLU A 383 -37.70 -1.37 30.19
CA GLU A 383 -38.76 -0.53 30.74
C GLU A 383 -38.60 0.97 30.41
N ALA A 384 -37.49 1.36 29.79
CA ALA A 384 -37.19 2.74 29.44
C ALA A 384 -37.79 3.17 28.09
N GLU A 385 -38.26 2.23 27.27
CA GLU A 385 -38.84 2.51 25.95
C GLU A 385 -40.13 3.35 26.01
N GLU A 386 -40.88 3.23 27.11
CA GLU A 386 -42.14 3.94 27.33
C GLU A 386 -41.96 5.25 28.10
N LYS A 387 -40.73 5.56 28.56
CA LYS A 387 -40.44 6.75 29.36
C LYS A 387 -40.17 7.97 28.46
N THR A 388 -40.67 9.12 28.90
CA THR A 388 -40.34 10.42 28.28
C THR A 388 -38.90 10.83 28.56
N LEU A 389 -38.35 11.74 27.75
CA LEU A 389 -36.99 12.28 27.93
C LEU A 389 -36.77 12.86 29.34
N GLU A 390 -37.77 13.55 29.86
CA GLU A 390 -37.74 14.16 31.19
C GLU A 390 -37.84 13.11 32.32
N GLU A 391 -38.45 11.96 32.07
CA GLU A 391 -38.43 10.82 33.00
C GLU A 391 -37.08 10.10 32.98
N LEU A 392 -36.45 9.94 31.81
CA LEU A 392 -35.10 9.36 31.68
C LEU A 392 -34.04 10.22 32.37
N LYS A 393 -34.12 11.56 32.28
CA LYS A 393 -33.21 12.49 32.98
C LYS A 393 -33.29 12.41 34.50
N ARG A 394 -34.41 11.90 35.05
CA ARG A 394 -34.60 11.70 36.50
C ARG A 394 -34.13 10.33 36.99
N ASP A 395 -33.84 9.41 36.07
CA ASP A 395 -33.30 8.09 36.39
C ASP A 395 -31.88 8.23 36.98
N ASP A 396 -31.58 7.48 38.03
CA ASP A 396 -30.24 7.53 38.64
C ASP A 396 -29.15 7.07 37.66
N LYS A 397 -29.48 6.19 36.70
CA LYS A 397 -28.56 5.81 35.62
C LYS A 397 -28.16 6.98 34.73
N TYR A 398 -28.98 8.02 34.62
CA TYR A 398 -28.64 9.21 33.85
C TYR A 398 -27.41 9.91 34.44
N LYS A 399 -27.28 9.94 35.77
CA LYS A 399 -26.10 10.50 36.44
C LYS A 399 -24.86 9.65 36.18
N ASP A 400 -25.00 8.33 36.14
CA ASP A 400 -23.90 7.41 35.83
C ASP A 400 -23.42 7.58 34.38
N ILE A 401 -24.34 7.69 33.43
CA ILE A 401 -24.04 8.02 32.03
C ILE A 401 -23.28 9.35 31.94
N PHE A 402 -23.73 10.36 32.67
CA PHE A 402 -23.09 11.66 32.71
C PHE A 402 -21.66 11.61 33.25
N ASN A 403 -21.44 10.83 34.31
CA ASN A 403 -20.12 10.60 34.86
C ASN A 403 -19.21 9.90 33.84
N VAL A 404 -19.72 8.89 33.13
CA VAL A 404 -18.98 8.19 32.06
C VAL A 404 -18.58 9.15 30.94
N LEU A 405 -19.52 9.94 30.42
CA LEU A 405 -19.22 10.95 29.39
C LEU A 405 -18.19 11.98 29.86
N SER A 406 -18.26 12.39 31.13
CA SER A 406 -17.32 13.34 31.74
C SER A 406 -15.90 12.79 31.88
N THR A 407 -15.72 11.46 31.95
CA THR A 407 -14.37 10.86 31.97
C THR A 407 -13.67 10.95 30.61
N GLY A 408 -14.42 11.05 29.51
CA GLY A 408 -13.94 11.11 28.13
C GLY A 408 -13.30 9.81 27.62
N LYS A 409 -12.50 9.12 28.43
CA LYS A 409 -11.83 7.85 28.08
C LYS A 409 -11.83 6.85 29.23
N LYS A 410 -11.90 5.56 28.89
CA LYS A 410 -11.76 4.43 29.83
C LYS A 410 -10.75 3.43 29.31
N ILE A 411 -9.90 2.91 30.21
CA ILE A 411 -8.93 1.86 29.90
C ILE A 411 -9.32 0.58 30.66
N ILE A 412 -9.42 -0.53 29.94
CA ILE A 412 -9.61 -1.88 30.50
C ILE A 412 -8.36 -2.68 30.18
N SER A 413 -7.78 -3.37 31.16
CA SER A 413 -6.62 -4.24 30.96
C SER A 413 -6.81 -5.59 31.65
N SER A 414 -6.43 -6.67 30.97
CA SER A 414 -6.49 -8.03 31.50
C SER A 414 -5.43 -8.90 30.84
N SER A 415 -4.80 -9.80 31.60
CA SER A 415 -3.88 -10.81 31.06
C SER A 415 -4.61 -12.00 30.42
N ASP A 416 -5.88 -12.21 30.76
CA ASP A 416 -6.72 -13.29 30.24
C ASP A 416 -7.67 -12.76 29.15
N SER A 417 -7.70 -13.43 28.00
CA SER A 417 -8.51 -13.03 26.84
C SER A 417 -10.02 -13.14 27.10
N SER A 418 -10.47 -14.18 27.81
CA SER A 418 -11.89 -14.38 28.06
C SER A 418 -12.45 -13.35 29.05
N ALA A 419 -11.73 -13.08 30.13
CA ALA A 419 -12.04 -12.03 31.08
C ALA A 419 -11.97 -10.64 30.42
N PHE A 420 -11.00 -10.42 29.53
CA PHE A 420 -10.90 -9.20 28.74
C PHE A 420 -12.15 -9.00 27.88
N ALA A 421 -12.48 -9.97 27.02
CA ALA A 421 -13.62 -9.90 26.12
C ALA A 421 -14.93 -9.67 26.90
N SER A 422 -15.12 -10.37 28.02
CA SER A 422 -16.30 -10.21 28.88
C SER A 422 -16.45 -8.81 29.48
N ASN A 423 -15.34 -8.12 29.75
CA ASN A 423 -15.35 -6.75 30.29
C ASN A 423 -15.54 -5.68 29.20
N VAL A 424 -15.17 -5.99 27.96
CA VAL A 424 -15.21 -5.07 26.83
C VAL A 424 -16.53 -5.17 26.05
N VAL A 425 -17.17 -6.34 26.04
CA VAL A 425 -18.35 -6.65 25.22
C VAL A 425 -19.50 -5.63 25.35
N CYS A 426 -19.76 -5.11 26.56
CA CYS A 426 -20.83 -4.14 26.79
C CYS A 426 -20.60 -2.79 26.11
N TYR A 427 -19.38 -2.51 25.65
CA TYR A 427 -19.00 -1.32 24.89
C TYR A 427 -19.01 -1.55 23.38
N LEU A 428 -19.08 -2.80 22.92
CA LEU A 428 -18.94 -3.16 21.50
C LEU A 428 -20.26 -3.62 20.85
N GLU A 429 -21.11 -4.34 21.60
CA GLU A 429 -22.33 -4.93 21.05
C GLU A 429 -23.57 -4.61 21.90
N ASN A 430 -24.73 -4.75 21.25
CA ASN A 430 -26.00 -4.74 21.95
C ASN A 430 -26.34 -6.15 22.44
N ASN A 431 -26.38 -6.36 23.75
CA ASN A 431 -26.75 -7.64 24.33
C ASN A 431 -28.21 -7.63 24.81
N LEU A 432 -29.11 -8.18 23.99
CA LEU A 432 -30.54 -8.25 24.31
C LEU A 432 -30.85 -9.07 25.58
N ALA A 433 -29.94 -9.94 26.03
CA ALA A 433 -30.12 -10.68 27.28
C ALA A 433 -29.79 -9.84 28.53
N ASN A 434 -29.15 -8.68 28.37
CA ASN A 434 -28.81 -7.76 29.45
C ASN A 434 -29.19 -6.30 29.12
N PRO A 435 -30.50 -6.01 28.94
CA PRO A 435 -30.97 -4.66 28.66
C PRO A 435 -30.62 -3.73 29.83
N GLY A 436 -30.11 -2.54 29.52
CA GLY A 436 -29.68 -1.55 30.52
C GLY A 436 -28.28 -1.76 31.08
N GLY A 437 -27.50 -2.69 30.53
CA GLY A 437 -26.09 -2.94 30.86
C GLY A 437 -25.13 -2.74 29.68
N CYS A 438 -25.60 -2.14 28.58
CA CYS A 438 -24.84 -1.95 27.35
C CYS A 438 -24.52 -0.47 27.14
N PHE A 439 -23.23 -0.13 27.08
CA PHE A 439 -22.71 1.23 27.01
C PHE A 439 -22.27 1.66 25.61
N TRP A 440 -22.30 0.77 24.62
CA TRP A 440 -21.98 1.07 23.21
C TRP A 440 -22.63 2.37 22.67
N PRO A 441 -23.85 2.80 23.09
CA PRO A 441 -24.43 4.05 22.58
C PRO A 441 -23.69 5.33 22.97
N LEU A 442 -22.80 5.26 23.96
CA LEU A 442 -21.96 6.38 24.42
C LEU A 442 -20.55 6.33 23.82
N VAL A 443 -20.21 5.26 23.10
CA VAL A 443 -18.85 5.00 22.66
C VAL A 443 -18.65 5.53 21.25
N LYS A 444 -17.61 6.33 21.09
CA LYS A 444 -17.17 6.86 19.80
C LYS A 444 -16.27 5.87 19.06
N SER A 445 -15.29 5.30 19.76
CA SER A 445 -14.40 4.26 19.23
C SER A 445 -13.79 3.41 20.34
N VAL A 446 -13.34 2.21 19.97
CA VAL A 446 -12.57 1.32 20.86
C VAL A 446 -11.27 0.91 20.17
N THR A 447 -10.14 1.07 20.84
CA THR A 447 -8.84 0.54 20.40
C THR A 447 -8.44 -0.63 21.29
N ILE A 448 -8.32 -1.82 20.71
CA ILE A 448 -7.91 -3.06 21.36
C ILE A 448 -6.45 -3.36 21.02
N LYS A 449 -5.60 -3.37 22.04
CA LYS A 449 -4.19 -3.76 21.96
C LYS A 449 -4.04 -5.21 22.43
N ILE A 450 -3.52 -6.07 21.55
CA ILE A 450 -3.38 -7.51 21.82
C ILE A 450 -1.93 -7.93 22.02
N PRO A 451 -1.62 -8.76 23.04
CA PRO A 451 -0.25 -9.20 23.32
C PRO A 451 0.23 -10.24 22.30
N ASN A 452 1.56 -10.40 22.17
CA ASN A 452 2.19 -11.46 21.37
C ASN A 452 1.73 -11.50 19.89
N ARG A 453 1.53 -10.33 19.27
CA ARG A 453 1.13 -10.20 17.85
C ARG A 453 2.03 -9.27 17.04
N ARG A 454 3.27 -9.09 17.50
CA ARG A 454 4.26 -8.23 16.84
C ARG A 454 4.49 -8.61 15.37
N GLU A 455 4.63 -9.89 15.07
CA GLU A 455 4.84 -10.38 13.70
C GLU A 455 3.67 -10.06 12.75
N LEU A 456 2.47 -9.91 13.30
CA LEU A 456 1.25 -9.68 12.53
C LEU A 456 0.87 -8.19 12.44
N LEU A 457 0.94 -7.46 13.56
CA LEU A 457 0.30 -6.14 13.72
C LEU A 457 1.21 -5.06 14.34
N GLU A 458 2.54 -5.22 14.33
CA GLU A 458 3.44 -4.18 14.86
C GLU A 458 3.24 -2.84 14.12
N GLN A 459 3.10 -2.88 12.80
CA GLN A 459 2.95 -1.73 11.91
C GLN A 459 1.59 -1.66 11.20
N ILE A 460 0.64 -2.52 11.61
CA ILE A 460 -0.69 -2.66 11.00
C ILE A 460 -1.77 -2.51 12.07
N VAL A 461 -2.84 -1.78 11.73
CA VAL A 461 -4.08 -1.67 12.52
C VAL A 461 -5.23 -2.24 11.70
N LEU A 462 -5.96 -3.20 12.27
CA LEU A 462 -7.19 -3.73 11.67
C LEU A 462 -8.39 -2.94 12.19
N ILE A 463 -9.29 -2.51 11.33
CA ILE A 463 -10.46 -1.70 11.70
C ILE A 463 -11.73 -2.49 11.40
N ASP A 464 -12.39 -3.03 12.44
CA ASP A 464 -13.72 -3.60 12.33
C ASP A 464 -14.74 -2.47 12.31
N LEU A 465 -15.44 -2.34 11.18
CA LEU A 465 -16.45 -1.32 11.01
C LEU A 465 -17.85 -1.90 11.26
N PRO A 466 -18.77 -1.13 11.86
CA PRO A 466 -20.17 -1.51 11.95
C PRO A 466 -20.72 -1.89 10.56
N GLY A 467 -21.62 -2.87 10.49
CA GLY A 467 -22.07 -3.42 9.20
C GLY A 467 -22.74 -2.39 8.29
N THR A 468 -22.48 -2.48 6.99
CA THR A 468 -23.15 -1.64 5.99
C THR A 468 -24.59 -2.10 5.78
N GLY A 469 -25.52 -1.16 5.66
CA GLY A 469 -26.95 -1.47 5.54
C GLY A 469 -27.64 -1.88 6.84
N ASP A 470 -27.06 -1.52 7.98
CA ASP A 470 -27.80 -1.43 9.24
C ASP A 470 -28.73 -0.22 9.20
N TYR A 471 -29.78 -0.19 10.01
CA TYR A 471 -30.88 0.80 9.94
C TYR A 471 -30.48 2.27 10.21
N ASP A 472 -29.19 2.58 10.28
CA ASP A 472 -28.59 3.76 10.87
C ASP A 472 -27.70 4.56 9.90
N LYS A 473 -28.02 5.84 9.76
CA LYS A 473 -27.31 6.79 8.90
C LYS A 473 -25.99 7.27 9.51
N ILE A 474 -25.89 7.32 10.85
CA ILE A 474 -24.66 7.72 11.56
C ILE A 474 -23.59 6.67 11.28
N ARG A 475 -23.93 5.38 11.38
CA ARG A 475 -23.02 4.26 11.05
C ARG A 475 -22.61 4.21 9.58
N ASP A 476 -23.51 4.56 8.67
CA ASP A 476 -23.21 4.63 7.23
C ASP A 476 -22.30 5.81 6.85
N ASP A 477 -22.41 6.95 7.54
CA ASP A 477 -21.51 8.10 7.35
C ASP A 477 -20.14 7.86 8.02
N LEU A 478 -20.13 7.11 9.12
CA LEU A 478 -18.93 6.74 9.88
C LEU A 478 -17.95 5.87 9.08
N TRP A 479 -18.42 4.86 8.33
CA TRP A 479 -17.50 4.07 7.51
C TRP A 479 -17.00 4.84 6.28
N LYS A 480 -17.77 5.80 5.74
CA LYS A 480 -17.33 6.66 4.62
C LYS A 480 -16.27 7.69 5.01
N THR A 481 -16.28 8.14 6.26
CA THR A 481 -15.16 8.97 6.76
C THR A 481 -13.93 8.10 6.99
N LYS A 482 -14.10 6.90 7.58
CA LYS A 482 -13.00 5.98 7.85
C LYS A 482 -12.40 5.28 6.64
N ILE A 483 -13.16 5.05 5.57
CA ILE A 483 -12.64 4.42 4.35
C ILE A 483 -11.47 5.22 3.78
N ARG A 484 -11.58 6.55 3.76
CA ARG A 484 -10.52 7.44 3.26
C ARG A 484 -9.25 7.34 4.08
N GLU A 485 -9.32 6.93 5.35
CA GLU A 485 -8.18 6.73 6.23
C GLU A 485 -7.52 5.35 6.07
N CYS A 486 -8.14 4.42 5.34
CA CYS A 486 -7.67 3.05 5.15
C CYS A 486 -6.58 2.96 4.07
N SER A 487 -5.46 2.31 4.39
CA SER A 487 -4.40 1.94 3.45
C SER A 487 -4.73 0.67 2.64
N ALA A 488 -5.59 -0.19 3.17
CA ALA A 488 -6.18 -1.32 2.45
C ALA A 488 -7.61 -1.60 2.92
N VAL A 489 -8.39 -2.32 2.12
CA VAL A 489 -9.80 -2.62 2.39
C VAL A 489 -10.07 -4.10 2.16
N TRP A 490 -10.75 -4.75 3.11
CA TRP A 490 -11.30 -6.09 2.95
C TRP A 490 -12.82 -6.02 2.86
N ILE A 491 -13.38 -6.48 1.74
CA ILE A 491 -14.83 -6.54 1.51
C ILE A 491 -15.31 -7.95 1.80
N VAL A 492 -16.07 -8.10 2.87
CA VAL A 492 -16.53 -9.38 3.43
C VAL A 492 -17.98 -9.65 3.01
N SER A 493 -18.23 -10.83 2.45
CA SER A 493 -19.57 -11.28 2.07
C SER A 493 -19.72 -12.79 2.25
N ASP A 494 -20.89 -13.26 2.66
CA ASP A 494 -21.27 -14.65 2.72
C ASP A 494 -21.21 -15.26 1.31
N ILE A 495 -20.51 -16.38 1.18
CA ILE A 495 -20.30 -17.05 -0.12
C ILE A 495 -21.62 -17.36 -0.85
N LYS A 496 -22.73 -17.58 -0.12
CA LYS A 496 -24.05 -17.86 -0.72
C LYS A 496 -24.60 -16.67 -1.51
N ARG A 497 -24.13 -15.45 -1.18
CA ARG A 497 -24.65 -14.18 -1.70
C ARG A 497 -23.59 -13.33 -2.42
N ALA A 498 -22.30 -13.65 -2.27
CA ALA A 498 -21.18 -12.88 -2.81
C ALA A 498 -21.29 -12.47 -4.29
N ILE A 499 -21.86 -13.35 -5.15
CA ILE A 499 -22.01 -13.07 -6.58
C ILE A 499 -23.24 -12.20 -6.89
N THR A 500 -24.34 -12.40 -6.17
CA THR A 500 -25.66 -11.85 -6.51
C THR A 500 -26.09 -10.65 -5.67
N ASP A 501 -25.59 -10.54 -4.44
CA ASP A 501 -25.88 -9.39 -3.58
C ASP A 501 -25.25 -8.14 -4.18
N ARG A 502 -25.97 -7.02 -4.18
CA ARG A 502 -25.45 -5.76 -4.70
C ARG A 502 -24.59 -5.04 -3.68
N ASN A 503 -24.81 -5.26 -2.38
CA ASN A 503 -24.12 -4.53 -1.32
C ASN A 503 -22.59 -4.63 -1.39
N PRO A 504 -21.95 -5.82 -1.43
CA PRO A 504 -20.49 -5.89 -1.49
C PRO A 504 -19.92 -5.26 -2.76
N TRP A 505 -20.67 -5.27 -3.86
CA TRP A 505 -20.27 -4.62 -5.12
C TRP A 505 -20.46 -3.11 -5.08
N GLY A 506 -21.49 -2.61 -4.38
CA GLY A 506 -21.68 -1.19 -4.11
C GLY A 506 -20.61 -0.65 -3.17
N ILE A 507 -20.22 -1.40 -2.13
CA ILE A 507 -19.06 -1.07 -1.29
C ILE A 507 -17.81 -0.99 -2.15
N LEU A 508 -17.59 -1.96 -3.04
CA LEU A 508 -16.45 -1.95 -3.95
C LEU A 508 -16.45 -0.72 -4.87
N GLU A 509 -17.59 -0.36 -5.44
CA GLU A 509 -17.74 0.82 -6.29
C GLU A 509 -17.43 2.11 -5.50
N HIS A 510 -18.00 2.25 -4.30
CA HIS A 510 -17.66 3.35 -3.38
C HIS A 510 -16.18 3.37 -3.02
N CYS A 511 -15.57 2.22 -2.73
CA CYS A 511 -14.12 2.13 -2.50
C CYS A 511 -13.35 2.66 -3.70
N ILE A 512 -13.69 2.27 -4.92
CA ILE A 512 -12.95 2.70 -6.13
C ILE A 512 -13.13 4.20 -6.39
N GLU A 513 -14.35 4.71 -6.22
CA GLU A 513 -14.66 6.13 -6.42
C GLU A 513 -14.00 7.02 -5.36
N ASP A 514 -14.16 6.70 -4.07
CA ASP A 514 -13.67 7.51 -2.96
C ASP A 514 -12.16 7.30 -2.70
N LEU A 515 -11.64 6.07 -2.87
CA LEU A 515 -10.24 5.76 -2.58
C LEU A 515 -9.32 6.00 -3.77
N GLY A 516 -9.84 6.04 -5.00
CA GLY A 516 -9.02 6.13 -6.19
C GLY A 516 -8.28 7.47 -6.31
N PRO A 517 -8.91 8.51 -6.87
CA PRO A 517 -8.27 9.81 -6.99
C PRO A 517 -8.12 10.54 -5.65
N GLY A 518 -8.94 10.22 -4.64
CA GLY A 518 -9.02 10.96 -3.38
C GLY A 518 -8.54 10.23 -2.11
N GLY A 519 -8.00 9.00 -2.22
CA GLY A 519 -7.61 8.19 -1.05
C GLY A 519 -6.18 7.65 -1.07
N GLU A 520 -5.90 6.85 -0.03
CA GLU A 520 -4.61 6.20 0.30
C GLU A 520 -4.62 4.67 0.09
N CYS A 521 -5.76 4.10 -0.32
CA CYS A 521 -5.94 2.66 -0.36
C CYS A 521 -5.16 2.03 -1.52
N LYS A 522 -4.19 1.18 -1.20
CA LYS A 522 -3.37 0.46 -2.18
C LYS A 522 -4.02 -0.85 -2.63
N HIS A 523 -4.76 -1.50 -1.72
CA HIS A 523 -5.27 -2.87 -1.94
C HIS A 523 -6.71 -3.04 -1.47
N ILE A 524 -7.53 -3.68 -2.31
CA ILE A 524 -8.89 -4.10 -2.00
C ILE A 524 -8.97 -5.62 -2.19
N ASN A 525 -9.24 -6.36 -1.12
CA ASN A 525 -9.43 -7.82 -1.15
C ASN A 525 -10.90 -8.18 -0.99
N PHE A 526 -11.40 -9.12 -1.79
CA PHE A 526 -12.77 -9.62 -1.67
C PHE A 526 -12.77 -10.95 -0.91
N ILE A 527 -13.49 -11.04 0.20
CA ILE A 527 -13.45 -12.20 1.11
C ILE A 527 -14.84 -12.83 1.22
N CYS A 528 -14.95 -14.06 0.73
CA CYS A 528 -16.15 -14.88 0.82
C CYS A 528 -16.14 -15.73 2.09
N THR A 529 -16.99 -15.45 3.07
CA THR A 529 -17.03 -16.16 4.36
C THR A 529 -18.01 -17.34 4.37
N LYS A 530 -18.03 -18.07 5.49
CA LYS A 530 -18.95 -19.19 5.77
C LYS A 530 -18.89 -20.31 4.73
N THR A 531 -17.69 -20.60 4.24
CA THR A 531 -17.51 -21.65 3.22
C THR A 531 -17.77 -23.05 3.75
N ASP A 532 -17.77 -23.24 5.07
CA ASP A 532 -18.17 -24.46 5.77
C ASP A 532 -19.70 -24.67 5.84
N ASP A 533 -20.49 -23.60 5.72
CA ASP A 533 -21.96 -23.65 5.72
C ASP A 533 -22.46 -24.14 4.36
N MET A 534 -22.56 -25.46 4.26
CA MET A 534 -22.88 -26.16 3.02
C MET A 534 -23.55 -27.51 3.27
N LYS A 535 -24.60 -27.78 2.49
CA LYS A 535 -25.23 -29.10 2.36
C LYS A 535 -24.85 -29.72 1.01
N PRO A 536 -24.05 -30.81 0.99
CA PRO A 536 -23.52 -31.37 -0.27
C PRO A 536 -24.59 -31.78 -1.28
N ALA A 537 -25.67 -32.42 -0.82
CA ALA A 537 -26.75 -32.88 -1.69
C ALA A 537 -27.49 -31.73 -2.39
N GLU A 538 -27.77 -30.63 -1.67
CA GLU A 538 -28.40 -29.44 -2.25
C GLU A 538 -27.47 -28.77 -3.27
N TYR A 539 -26.18 -28.69 -2.96
CA TYR A 539 -25.20 -28.11 -3.87
C TYR A 539 -25.03 -28.91 -5.15
N LEU A 540 -24.78 -30.22 -5.06
CA LEU A 540 -24.62 -31.11 -6.21
C LEU A 540 -25.82 -31.01 -7.16
N LYS A 541 -27.03 -30.94 -6.59
CA LYS A 541 -28.27 -30.71 -7.34
C LYS A 541 -28.28 -29.34 -8.03
N SER A 542 -27.84 -28.27 -7.35
CA SER A 542 -27.81 -26.92 -7.93
C SER A 542 -26.83 -26.79 -9.11
N VAL A 543 -25.65 -27.44 -9.03
CA VAL A 543 -24.64 -27.41 -10.09
C VAL A 543 -24.84 -28.51 -11.13
N ARG A 544 -25.83 -29.40 -10.93
CA ARG A 544 -26.13 -30.56 -11.79
C ARG A 544 -24.93 -31.49 -11.99
N LEU A 545 -24.14 -31.68 -10.94
CA LEU A 545 -22.99 -32.60 -10.91
C LEU A 545 -23.26 -33.78 -9.98
N THR A 546 -22.61 -34.90 -10.27
CA THR A 546 -22.52 -36.08 -9.40
C THR A 546 -21.24 -36.03 -8.58
N GLU A 547 -21.17 -36.80 -7.48
CA GLU A 547 -19.96 -36.86 -6.65
C GLU A 547 -18.71 -37.26 -7.47
N ALA A 548 -18.87 -38.20 -8.41
CA ALA A 548 -17.77 -38.68 -9.25
C ALA A 548 -17.18 -37.61 -10.18
N GLN A 549 -17.91 -36.52 -10.44
CA GLN A 549 -17.48 -35.43 -11.31
C GLN A 549 -16.70 -34.34 -10.55
N ILE A 550 -16.63 -34.40 -9.22
CA ILE A 550 -15.86 -33.45 -8.40
C ILE A 550 -14.50 -34.06 -8.03
N SER A 551 -13.43 -33.30 -8.27
CA SER A 551 -12.07 -33.68 -7.92
C SER A 551 -11.86 -33.75 -6.39
N GLY A 552 -10.94 -34.61 -5.92
CA GLY A 552 -10.60 -34.73 -4.50
C GLY A 552 -10.52 -36.18 -4.00
N GLN A 553 -9.59 -36.95 -4.54
CA GLN A 553 -9.41 -38.36 -4.15
C GLN A 553 -9.04 -38.48 -2.66
N GLY A 554 -9.76 -39.31 -1.91
CA GLY A 554 -9.54 -39.52 -0.47
C GLY A 554 -10.16 -38.47 0.46
N LEU A 555 -10.85 -37.46 -0.07
CA LEU A 555 -11.63 -36.49 0.72
C LEU A 555 -13.08 -36.95 0.88
N ASP A 556 -13.73 -36.53 1.97
CA ASP A 556 -15.16 -36.74 2.14
C ASP A 556 -15.97 -35.83 1.19
N VAL A 557 -17.23 -36.19 0.97
CA VAL A 557 -18.12 -35.50 0.03
C VAL A 557 -18.29 -34.02 0.36
N LYS A 558 -18.38 -33.67 1.65
CA LYS A 558 -18.57 -32.28 2.07
C LYS A 558 -17.35 -31.44 1.72
N THR A 559 -16.16 -31.93 2.05
CA THR A 559 -14.90 -31.24 1.73
C THR A 559 -14.72 -31.06 0.22
N LYS A 560 -14.98 -32.10 -0.59
CA LYS A 560 -14.96 -31.99 -2.07
C LYS A 560 -15.90 -30.88 -2.57
N CYS A 561 -17.12 -30.86 -2.07
CA CYS A 561 -18.11 -29.85 -2.46
C CYS A 561 -17.71 -28.44 -2.04
N ILE A 562 -17.15 -28.26 -0.83
CA ILE A 562 -16.65 -26.96 -0.35
C ILE A 562 -15.56 -26.45 -1.28
N LEU A 563 -14.52 -27.25 -1.54
CA LEU A 563 -13.40 -26.85 -2.40
C LEU A 563 -13.86 -26.50 -3.82
N HIS A 564 -14.77 -27.30 -4.38
CA HIS A 564 -15.34 -27.03 -5.70
C HIS A 564 -16.17 -25.73 -5.72
N ARG A 565 -16.98 -25.47 -4.69
CA ARG A 565 -17.75 -24.23 -4.57
C ARG A 565 -16.85 -23.01 -4.42
N ASN A 566 -15.79 -23.13 -3.63
CA ASN A 566 -14.83 -22.07 -3.39
C ASN A 566 -14.08 -21.69 -4.66
N ASP A 567 -13.55 -22.67 -5.40
CA ASP A 567 -12.89 -22.46 -6.69
C ASP A 567 -13.84 -21.82 -7.72
N LEU A 568 -15.09 -22.28 -7.79
CA LEU A 568 -16.09 -21.68 -8.66
C LEU A 568 -16.40 -20.23 -8.27
N ALA A 569 -16.59 -19.96 -6.97
CA ALA A 569 -16.87 -18.61 -6.47
C ALA A 569 -15.71 -17.65 -6.76
N GLN A 570 -14.47 -18.07 -6.51
CA GLN A 570 -13.26 -17.28 -6.84
C GLN A 570 -13.20 -16.96 -8.34
N LYS A 571 -13.40 -17.95 -9.21
CA LYS A 571 -13.40 -17.74 -10.67
C LYS A 571 -14.49 -16.77 -11.11
N THR A 572 -15.74 -17.00 -10.69
CA THR A 572 -16.87 -16.18 -11.11
C THR A 572 -16.77 -14.74 -10.58
N ILE A 573 -16.31 -14.54 -9.35
CA ILE A 573 -16.11 -13.20 -8.80
C ILE A 573 -14.99 -12.49 -9.55
N THR A 574 -13.85 -13.15 -9.77
CA THR A 574 -12.73 -12.60 -10.56
C THR A 574 -13.16 -12.23 -11.99
N GLU A 575 -13.91 -13.09 -12.68
CA GLU A 575 -14.48 -12.78 -14.00
C GLU A 575 -15.44 -11.59 -13.96
N LYS A 576 -16.32 -11.53 -12.95
CA LYS A 576 -17.25 -10.41 -12.78
C LYS A 576 -16.52 -9.09 -12.52
N LEU A 577 -15.50 -9.11 -11.67
CA LEU A 577 -14.58 -7.99 -11.43
C LEU A 577 -13.92 -7.53 -12.74
N GLN A 578 -13.52 -8.47 -13.58
CA GLN A 578 -12.92 -8.18 -14.89
C GLN A 578 -13.94 -7.75 -15.97
N SER A 579 -15.22 -8.03 -15.83
CA SER A 579 -16.24 -7.69 -16.85
C SER A 579 -16.92 -6.33 -16.63
N SER A 580 -17.02 -5.86 -15.38
CA SER A 580 -17.66 -4.59 -15.02
C SER A 580 -16.75 -3.37 -15.21
N LYS A 581 -15.98 -3.32 -16.32
CA LYS A 581 -14.84 -2.42 -16.52
C LYS A 581 -15.22 -1.09 -17.22
N SER A 582 -14.73 0.02 -16.66
CA SER A 582 -14.08 1.05 -17.47
C SER A 582 -12.57 0.80 -17.39
N GLU A 583 -11.86 0.91 -18.51
CA GLU A 583 -10.50 0.38 -18.69
C GLU A 583 -9.41 1.02 -17.81
N GLU A 584 -9.64 2.17 -17.15
CA GLU A 584 -8.55 2.94 -16.51
C GLU A 584 -8.51 2.87 -14.96
N SER A 585 -9.53 2.35 -14.26
CA SER A 585 -9.69 2.58 -12.80
C SER A 585 -9.61 1.36 -11.88
N LYS A 586 -9.87 0.12 -12.36
CA LYS A 586 -9.94 -1.09 -11.52
C LYS A 586 -8.68 -1.97 -11.50
N GLU A 587 -7.82 -1.89 -12.51
CA GLU A 587 -6.56 -2.67 -12.54
C GLU A 587 -5.58 -2.28 -11.42
N ARG A 588 -5.84 -1.16 -10.75
CA ARG A 588 -4.96 -0.60 -9.72
C ARG A 588 -5.19 -1.15 -8.29
N PHE A 589 -6.40 -1.58 -7.94
CA PHE A 589 -6.76 -1.76 -6.52
C PHE A 589 -7.09 -3.19 -6.10
N ILE A 590 -7.68 -4.02 -6.97
CA ILE A 590 -8.22 -5.31 -6.54
C ILE A 590 -7.17 -6.40 -6.74
N THR A 591 -6.65 -6.95 -5.64
CA THR A 591 -5.52 -7.87 -5.68
C THR A 591 -5.99 -9.32 -5.69
N ASP A 592 -6.88 -9.74 -4.78
CA ASP A 592 -7.25 -11.15 -4.62
C ASP A 592 -8.70 -11.39 -4.14
N VAL A 593 -9.21 -12.60 -4.43
CA VAL A 593 -10.49 -13.14 -3.93
C VAL A 593 -10.23 -14.33 -3.02
N PHE A 594 -10.62 -14.23 -1.75
CA PHE A 594 -10.44 -15.29 -0.75
C PHE A 594 -11.77 -15.98 -0.42
N THR A 595 -11.69 -17.25 -0.04
CA THR A 595 -12.82 -18.08 0.38
C THR A 595 -12.53 -18.72 1.74
N VAL A 596 -13.07 -18.12 2.80
CA VAL A 596 -12.65 -18.36 4.17
C VAL A 596 -13.71 -19.04 5.03
N SER A 597 -13.24 -19.88 5.95
CA SER A 597 -14.05 -20.44 7.03
C SER A 597 -13.38 -20.21 8.38
N SER A 598 -13.93 -19.27 9.16
CA SER A 598 -13.50 -19.06 10.55
C SER A 598 -13.84 -20.25 11.43
N THR A 599 -15.01 -20.88 11.23
CA THR A 599 -15.45 -22.03 12.03
C THR A 599 -14.49 -23.21 11.85
N ALA A 600 -14.22 -23.60 10.60
CA ALA A 600 -13.35 -24.74 10.31
C ALA A 600 -11.87 -24.46 10.64
N PHE A 601 -11.48 -23.19 10.77
CA PHE A 601 -10.14 -22.84 11.25
C PHE A 601 -9.94 -23.15 12.74
N PHE A 602 -10.98 -22.99 13.56
CA PHE A 602 -10.93 -23.31 15.00
C PHE A 602 -11.43 -24.73 15.32
N ASP A 603 -12.26 -25.32 14.46
CA ASP A 603 -12.86 -26.63 14.66
C ASP A 603 -12.23 -27.70 13.74
N PRO A 604 -11.30 -28.53 14.25
CA PRO A 604 -10.68 -29.60 13.47
C PRO A 604 -11.66 -30.73 13.10
N GLU A 605 -12.83 -30.84 13.75
CA GLU A 605 -13.82 -31.87 13.45
C GLU A 605 -14.50 -31.65 12.09
N LEU A 606 -14.44 -30.43 11.55
CA LEU A 606 -15.00 -30.08 10.25
C LEU A 606 -14.18 -30.62 9.06
N LYS A 607 -13.06 -31.32 9.31
CA LYS A 607 -12.21 -32.03 8.34
C LYS A 607 -11.66 -31.20 7.17
N LEU A 608 -11.81 -29.88 7.21
CA LEU A 608 -11.17 -28.95 6.30
C LEU A 608 -9.76 -28.66 6.84
N LYS A 609 -8.72 -28.79 6.01
CA LYS A 609 -7.35 -28.48 6.47
C LYS A 609 -7.23 -26.97 6.67
N ASN A 610 -6.39 -26.52 7.60
CA ASN A 610 -6.17 -25.09 7.82
C ASN A 610 -5.80 -24.33 6.54
N VAL A 611 -5.02 -24.93 5.63
CA VAL A 611 -4.66 -24.32 4.34
C VAL A 611 -5.89 -24.11 3.44
N ASP A 612 -6.87 -25.00 3.51
CA ASP A 612 -8.10 -24.96 2.71
C ASP A 612 -9.12 -23.93 3.27
N THR A 613 -8.91 -23.43 4.51
CA THR A 613 -9.71 -22.33 5.08
C THR A 613 -9.27 -20.96 4.57
N GLU A 614 -8.13 -20.87 3.89
CA GLU A 614 -7.48 -19.63 3.41
C GLU A 614 -7.17 -18.55 4.48
N ILE A 615 -7.55 -18.73 5.74
CA ILE A 615 -7.14 -17.87 6.87
C ILE A 615 -5.61 -17.74 6.96
N PRO A 616 -4.80 -18.82 6.78
CA PRO A 616 -3.35 -18.69 6.75
C PRO A 616 -2.85 -17.76 5.64
N LYS A 617 -3.46 -17.76 4.44
CA LYS A 617 -3.07 -16.87 3.34
C LYS A 617 -3.31 -15.40 3.70
N LEU A 618 -4.43 -15.11 4.37
CA LEU A 618 -4.70 -13.75 4.89
C LEU A 618 -3.67 -13.34 5.95
N ARG A 619 -3.27 -14.26 6.84
CA ARG A 619 -2.18 -13.99 7.79
C ARG A 619 -0.86 -13.75 7.08
N ASP A 620 -0.53 -14.51 6.05
CA ASP A 620 0.70 -14.34 5.27
C ASP A 620 0.76 -12.95 4.63
N ILE A 621 -0.38 -12.44 4.13
CA ILE A 621 -0.46 -11.05 3.63
C ILE A 621 -0.06 -10.06 4.73
N LEU A 622 -0.66 -10.17 5.91
CA LEU A 622 -0.36 -9.27 7.04
C LEU A 622 1.10 -9.39 7.50
N ILE A 623 1.61 -10.61 7.62
CA ILE A 623 3.01 -10.88 8.03
C ILE A 623 3.98 -10.28 7.01
N ASN A 624 3.75 -10.51 5.72
CA ASN A 624 4.62 -10.00 4.65
C ASN A 624 4.60 -8.47 4.58
N GLN A 625 3.42 -7.86 4.73
CA GLN A 625 3.28 -6.39 4.81
C GLN A 625 4.02 -5.83 6.02
N ASN A 626 3.77 -6.37 7.21
CA ASN A 626 4.40 -5.95 8.45
C ASN A 626 5.93 -6.10 8.39
N LYS A 627 6.44 -7.21 7.82
CA LYS A 627 7.87 -7.45 7.58
C LYS A 627 8.46 -6.41 6.62
N SER A 628 7.80 -6.15 5.50
CA SER A 628 8.25 -5.16 4.51
C SER A 628 8.35 -3.76 5.11
N ILE A 629 7.33 -3.34 5.88
CA ILE A 629 7.35 -2.06 6.58
C ILE A 629 8.51 -2.05 7.58
N ASN A 630 8.64 -3.07 8.44
CA ASN A 630 9.71 -3.14 9.43
C ASN A 630 11.13 -3.12 8.81
N GLN A 631 11.35 -3.79 7.68
CA GLN A 631 12.59 -3.71 6.93
C GLN A 631 12.86 -2.27 6.46
N GLN A 632 11.84 -1.60 5.93
CA GLN A 632 11.97 -0.20 5.53
C GLN A 632 12.26 0.72 6.72
N LEU A 633 11.57 0.55 7.86
CA LEU A 633 11.84 1.30 9.10
C LEU A 633 13.30 1.13 9.55
N THR A 634 13.80 -0.09 9.42
CA THR A 634 15.16 -0.44 9.83
C THR A 634 16.19 0.19 8.91
N ARG A 635 15.99 0.13 7.58
CA ARG A 635 16.83 0.83 6.60
C ARG A 635 16.84 2.33 6.83
N ASP A 636 15.67 2.93 7.04
CA ASP A 636 15.57 4.38 7.31
C ASP A 636 16.35 4.76 8.57
N TYR A 637 16.20 3.99 9.66
CA TYR A 637 16.91 4.22 10.91
C TYR A 637 18.43 4.09 10.74
N ILE A 638 18.89 3.05 10.04
CA ILE A 638 20.31 2.83 9.77
C ILE A 638 20.89 3.96 8.91
N ASN A 639 20.17 4.39 7.86
CA ASN A 639 20.60 5.49 7.02
C ASN A 639 20.67 6.80 7.80
N GLU A 640 19.69 7.08 8.67
CA GLU A 640 19.72 8.24 9.54
C GLU A 640 20.90 8.21 10.52
N ALA A 641 21.16 7.04 11.15
CA ALA A 641 22.33 6.81 11.98
C ALA A 641 23.63 7.11 11.23
N LYS A 642 23.79 6.55 10.02
CA LYS A 642 24.96 6.79 9.16
C LYS A 642 25.13 8.27 8.81
N GLY A 643 24.04 8.99 8.53
CA GLY A 643 24.09 10.43 8.30
C GLY A 643 24.63 11.20 9.51
N ILE A 644 24.15 10.89 10.71
CA ILE A 644 24.65 11.53 11.95
C ILE A 644 26.12 11.18 12.20
N LEU A 645 26.51 9.92 12.05
CA LEU A 645 27.92 9.52 12.22
C LEU A 645 28.82 10.17 11.16
N SER A 646 28.34 10.32 9.92
CA SER A 646 29.07 11.02 8.85
C SER A 646 29.23 12.50 9.16
N LEU A 647 28.27 13.14 9.83
CA LEU A 647 28.42 14.49 10.35
C LEU A 647 29.51 14.56 11.42
N ILE A 648 29.57 13.59 12.34
CA ILE A 648 30.61 13.50 13.37
C ILE A 648 32.00 13.29 12.74
N GLN A 649 32.10 12.47 11.69
CA GLN A 649 33.35 12.14 11.00
C GLN A 649 33.80 13.23 10.02
N SER A 650 32.91 14.14 9.62
CA SER A 650 33.20 15.10 8.55
C SER A 650 34.37 16.04 8.86
N ILE A 651 35.36 16.10 7.96
CA ILE A 651 36.49 17.05 7.98
C ILE A 651 36.10 18.32 7.20
N GLN A 652 36.78 19.43 7.50
CA GLN A 652 36.55 20.77 6.98
C GLN A 652 36.26 20.74 5.47
N LEU A 653 35.07 21.21 5.05
CA LEU A 653 34.80 21.47 3.64
C LEU A 653 35.44 22.80 3.25
N ASP A 654 36.07 22.83 2.07
CA ASP A 654 36.46 24.07 1.43
C ASP A 654 35.23 24.96 1.21
N LYS A 655 35.41 26.28 1.33
CA LYS A 655 34.34 27.26 1.05
C LYS A 655 33.76 27.08 -0.35
N ASP A 656 34.56 26.62 -1.30
CA ASP A 656 34.16 26.42 -2.69
C ASP A 656 33.13 25.28 -2.85
N LYS A 657 33.35 24.13 -2.20
CA LYS A 657 32.37 23.01 -2.18
C LYS A 657 31.07 23.39 -1.48
N THR A 658 31.14 24.34 -0.55
CA THR A 658 29.96 24.87 0.14
C THR A 658 29.13 25.76 -0.78
N MET A 659 29.79 26.69 -1.48
CA MET A 659 29.13 27.53 -2.48
C MET A 659 28.53 26.67 -3.58
N GLU A 660 29.18 25.57 -3.94
CA GLU A 660 28.64 24.56 -4.86
C GLU A 660 27.33 23.94 -4.34
N LEU A 661 27.30 23.42 -3.11
CA LEU A 661 26.08 22.82 -2.52
C LEU A 661 24.93 23.84 -2.40
N GLN A 662 25.22 25.08 -2.02
CA GLN A 662 24.20 26.15 -1.95
C GLN A 662 23.66 26.51 -3.34
N THR A 663 24.55 26.64 -4.32
CA THR A 663 24.19 26.91 -5.72
C THR A 663 23.36 25.76 -6.31
N ASN A 664 23.75 24.52 -6.03
CA ASN A 664 23.01 23.33 -6.45
C ASN A 664 21.62 23.27 -5.79
N LEU A 665 21.51 23.62 -4.51
CA LEU A 665 20.22 23.70 -3.82
C LEU A 665 19.31 24.73 -4.50
N GLU A 666 19.78 25.95 -4.74
CA GLU A 666 18.99 27.01 -5.39
C GLU A 666 18.56 26.61 -6.81
N LYS A 667 19.49 26.05 -7.60
CA LYS A 667 19.21 25.56 -8.96
C LYS A 667 18.15 24.46 -8.98
N ASN A 668 18.28 23.46 -8.10
CA ASN A 668 17.35 22.33 -8.06
C ASN A 668 16.00 22.71 -7.46
N LEU A 669 15.94 23.65 -6.51
CA LEU A 669 14.68 24.22 -6.03
C LEU A 669 13.95 24.93 -7.17
N LYS A 670 14.66 25.75 -7.97
CA LYS A 670 14.05 26.41 -9.13
C LYS A 670 13.51 25.39 -10.14
N LEU A 671 14.28 24.36 -10.47
CA LEU A 671 13.83 23.29 -11.37
C LEU A 671 12.60 22.56 -10.82
N LEU A 672 12.54 22.31 -9.51
CA LEU A 672 11.39 21.70 -8.87
C LEU A 672 10.15 22.61 -8.92
N ASP A 673 10.33 23.92 -8.69
CA ASP A 673 9.28 24.92 -8.78
C ASP A 673 8.68 24.99 -10.19
N ASP A 674 9.53 25.05 -11.22
CA ASP A 674 9.12 25.02 -12.64
C ASP A 674 8.34 23.74 -12.97
N ASN A 675 8.78 22.59 -12.45
CA ASN A 675 8.08 21.32 -12.62
C ASN A 675 6.68 21.33 -11.96
N PHE A 676 6.58 21.84 -10.73
CA PHE A 676 5.30 21.95 -10.03
C PHE A 676 4.36 22.97 -10.69
N GLU A 677 4.89 24.06 -11.23
CA GLU A 677 4.11 25.03 -12.02
C GLU A 677 3.53 24.39 -13.28
N GLY A 678 4.31 23.53 -13.94
CA GLY A 678 3.83 22.73 -15.07
C GLY A 678 2.68 21.78 -14.71
N LEU A 679 2.62 21.27 -13.47
CA LEU A 679 1.49 20.50 -12.97
C LEU A 679 0.30 21.40 -12.65
N TYR A 680 0.54 22.53 -11.98
CA TYR A 680 -0.49 23.52 -11.66
C TYR A 680 -1.26 23.97 -12.91
N GLU A 681 -0.56 24.36 -13.98
CA GLU A 681 -1.21 24.83 -15.21
C GLU A 681 -2.00 23.72 -15.92
N LYS A 682 -1.55 22.46 -15.83
CA LYS A 682 -2.34 21.31 -16.34
C LYS A 682 -3.64 21.14 -15.55
N LEU A 683 -3.57 21.17 -14.22
CA LEU A 683 -4.73 21.05 -13.35
C LEU A 683 -5.72 22.20 -13.59
N LYS A 684 -5.22 23.43 -13.67
CA LYS A 684 -6.00 24.64 -13.97
C LYS A 684 -6.72 24.55 -15.31
N ARG A 685 -6.08 24.00 -16.35
CA ARG A 685 -6.71 23.76 -17.65
C ARG A 685 -7.83 22.72 -17.57
N CYS A 686 -7.60 21.61 -16.87
CA CYS A 686 -8.63 20.58 -16.65
C CYS A 686 -9.83 21.14 -15.87
N LEU A 687 -9.58 21.84 -14.78
CA LEU A 687 -10.63 22.49 -13.98
C LEU A 687 -11.41 23.53 -14.79
N SER A 688 -10.75 24.31 -15.65
CA SER A 688 -11.43 25.29 -16.48
C SER A 688 -12.41 24.64 -17.46
N LYS A 689 -12.01 23.52 -18.09
CA LYS A 689 -12.93 22.71 -18.91
C LYS A 689 -14.07 22.12 -18.09
N GLY A 690 -13.77 21.61 -16.89
CA GLY A 690 -14.77 21.12 -15.96
C GLY A 690 -15.81 22.19 -15.60
N VAL A 691 -15.37 23.44 -15.36
CA VAL A 691 -16.29 24.57 -15.08
C VAL A 691 -17.19 24.84 -16.28
N GLU A 692 -16.63 24.94 -17.49
CA GLU A 692 -17.39 25.19 -18.72
C GLU A 692 -18.47 24.10 -18.94
N GLU A 693 -18.09 22.82 -18.79
CA GLU A 693 -19.00 21.70 -18.98
C GLU A 693 -20.07 21.62 -17.87
N SER A 694 -19.67 21.86 -16.62
CA SER A 694 -20.58 21.88 -15.47
C SER A 694 -21.62 22.99 -15.60
N VAL A 695 -21.21 24.21 -15.97
CA VAL A 695 -22.14 25.33 -16.21
C VAL A 695 -23.12 25.02 -17.34
N ARG A 696 -22.66 24.34 -18.39
CA ARG A 696 -23.50 23.95 -19.54
C ARG A 696 -24.50 22.83 -19.21
N SER A 697 -24.11 21.87 -18.37
CA SER A 697 -24.82 20.59 -18.25
C SER A 697 -25.46 20.31 -16.89
N CYS A 698 -25.08 21.01 -15.82
CA CYS A 698 -25.52 20.71 -14.43
C CYS A 698 -27.03 20.63 -14.26
N VAL A 699 -27.79 21.54 -14.89
CA VAL A 699 -29.27 21.57 -14.82
C VAL A 699 -29.85 20.30 -15.43
N LYS A 700 -29.38 19.92 -16.62
CA LYS A 700 -29.82 18.69 -17.30
C LYS A 700 -29.44 17.46 -16.48
N THR A 701 -28.20 17.38 -16.02
CA THR A 701 -27.73 16.24 -15.20
C THR A 701 -28.52 16.10 -13.91
N THR A 702 -28.90 17.22 -13.27
CA THR A 702 -29.78 17.22 -12.11
C THR A 702 -31.17 16.71 -12.45
N GLN A 703 -31.77 17.17 -13.56
CA GLN A 703 -33.08 16.68 -14.01
C GLN A 703 -33.06 15.18 -14.33
N ASP A 704 -32.03 14.72 -15.04
CA ASP A 704 -31.84 13.32 -15.39
C ASP A 704 -31.73 12.46 -14.11
N MET A 705 -30.91 12.90 -13.14
CA MET A 705 -30.78 12.26 -11.83
C MET A 705 -32.13 12.19 -11.12
N LEU A 706 -32.84 13.31 -10.95
CA LEU A 706 -34.13 13.37 -10.27
C LEU A 706 -35.20 12.51 -10.95
N SER A 707 -35.21 12.47 -12.29
CA SER A 707 -36.13 11.64 -13.05
C SER A 707 -35.85 10.15 -12.89
N SER A 708 -34.57 9.75 -12.82
CA SER A 708 -34.16 8.35 -12.67
C SER A 708 -34.54 7.76 -11.31
N VAL A 709 -34.54 8.59 -10.28
CA VAL A 709 -34.78 8.16 -8.89
C VAL A 709 -36.25 8.27 -8.46
N ARG A 710 -37.10 8.92 -9.27
CA ARG A 710 -38.50 9.18 -8.94
C ARG A 710 -39.33 7.88 -9.01
N PRO A 711 -40.00 7.45 -7.92
CA PRO A 711 -40.79 6.23 -7.91
C PRO A 711 -42.08 6.38 -8.73
N LYS A 712 -42.49 5.30 -9.44
CA LYS A 712 -43.68 5.28 -10.32
C LYS A 712 -44.98 5.74 -9.66
N SER A 713 -45.13 5.55 -8.35
CA SER A 713 -46.35 5.93 -7.62
C SER A 713 -46.32 7.35 -7.03
N ASN A 714 -45.20 8.09 -7.16
CA ASN A 714 -44.93 9.41 -6.57
C ASN A 714 -45.20 9.57 -5.05
N ARG A 715 -45.76 8.56 -4.37
CA ARG A 715 -46.07 8.59 -2.94
C ARG A 715 -44.78 8.50 -2.12
N GLY A 716 -44.62 9.41 -1.16
CA GLY A 716 -43.51 9.42 -0.21
C GLY A 716 -42.19 10.04 -0.71
N PHE A 717 -42.02 10.27 -2.02
CA PHE A 717 -40.79 10.88 -2.55
C PHE A 717 -40.55 12.30 -2.02
N HIS A 718 -41.61 13.09 -1.79
CA HIS A 718 -41.50 14.41 -1.18
C HIS A 718 -40.81 14.39 0.20
N ARG A 719 -40.96 13.31 0.97
CA ARG A 719 -40.29 13.15 2.28
C ARG A 719 -38.80 12.88 2.11
N ILE A 720 -38.45 12.05 1.13
CA ILE A 720 -37.07 11.73 0.77
C ILE A 720 -36.36 12.99 0.27
N PHE A 721 -36.99 13.73 -0.64
CA PHE A 721 -36.43 14.97 -1.19
C PHE A 721 -36.27 16.05 -0.14
N ARG A 722 -37.26 16.21 0.76
CA ARG A 722 -37.14 17.13 1.90
C ARG A 722 -35.98 16.75 2.82
N ALA A 723 -35.88 15.48 3.18
CA ALA A 723 -34.82 15.02 4.07
C ALA A 723 -33.42 15.17 3.45
N MET A 724 -33.31 15.14 2.12
CA MET A 724 -32.09 15.51 1.38
C MET A 724 -31.76 16.99 1.51
N CYS A 725 -32.76 17.87 1.40
CA CYS A 725 -32.56 19.30 1.61
C CYS A 725 -32.19 19.63 3.08
N GLU A 726 -32.87 19.02 4.05
CA GLU A 726 -32.57 19.22 5.49
C GLU A 726 -31.16 18.76 5.87
N ARG A 727 -30.56 17.89 5.06
CA ARG A 727 -29.21 17.33 5.27
C ARG A 727 -28.18 17.83 4.25
N GLY A 728 -28.37 19.06 3.75
CA GLY A 728 -27.34 19.72 2.94
C GLY A 728 -27.11 19.10 1.55
N GLY A 729 -28.12 18.45 0.97
CA GLY A 729 -28.05 17.91 -0.39
C GLY A 729 -27.76 16.41 -0.47
N PHE A 730 -27.66 15.73 0.66
CA PHE A 730 -27.38 14.29 0.74
C PHE A 730 -28.43 13.56 1.57
N TYR A 731 -28.99 12.47 1.05
CA TYR A 731 -29.84 11.58 1.82
C TYR A 731 -29.82 10.16 1.28
N TRP A 732 -29.65 9.17 2.15
CA TRP A 732 -29.80 7.77 1.79
C TRP A 732 -31.13 7.19 2.29
N PRO A 733 -32.10 6.90 1.42
CA PRO A 733 -33.32 6.21 1.82
C PRO A 733 -33.05 4.74 2.16
N LYS A 734 -33.62 4.25 3.27
CA LYS A 734 -33.46 2.86 3.76
C LYS A 734 -33.75 1.75 2.74
N LYS A 735 -34.57 2.02 1.71
CA LYS A 735 -34.96 1.04 0.68
C LYS A 735 -34.24 1.23 -0.65
N TRP A 736 -33.28 2.16 -0.72
CA TRP A 736 -32.56 2.49 -1.94
C TRP A 736 -31.14 1.92 -1.87
N ASN A 737 -30.65 1.47 -3.03
CA ASN A 737 -29.32 0.91 -3.13
C ASN A 737 -28.24 1.99 -3.20
N GLU A 738 -28.61 3.21 -3.58
CA GLU A 738 -27.71 4.35 -3.75
C GLU A 738 -28.30 5.56 -3.02
N PRO A 739 -27.43 6.42 -2.45
CA PRO A 739 -27.86 7.67 -1.85
C PRO A 739 -28.34 8.66 -2.92
N LEU A 740 -29.29 9.48 -2.53
CA LEU A 740 -29.65 10.68 -3.26
C LEU A 740 -28.67 11.79 -2.86
N ASP A 741 -27.67 12.05 -3.71
CA ASP A 741 -26.63 13.04 -3.47
C ASP A 741 -26.58 14.06 -4.61
N LEU A 742 -27.13 15.24 -4.34
CA LEU A 742 -27.14 16.33 -5.32
C LEU A 742 -25.77 16.96 -5.48
N ASN A 743 -24.96 17.05 -4.42
CA ASN A 743 -23.62 17.64 -4.48
C ASN A 743 -22.70 16.78 -5.36
N LYS A 744 -22.76 15.45 -5.21
CA LYS A 744 -22.06 14.50 -6.08
C LYS A 744 -22.53 14.64 -7.53
N CYS A 745 -23.84 14.72 -7.77
CA CYS A 745 -24.42 14.94 -9.09
C CYS A 745 -23.89 16.23 -9.75
N LEU A 746 -23.82 17.34 -8.99
CA LEU A 746 -23.32 18.63 -9.47
C LEU A 746 -21.81 18.61 -9.73
N SER A 747 -21.05 17.90 -8.89
CA SER A 747 -19.59 17.78 -9.02
C SER A 747 -19.12 16.87 -10.16
N LYS A 748 -20.01 16.04 -10.71
CA LYS A 748 -19.69 15.01 -11.70
C LYS A 748 -18.80 15.51 -12.84
N HIS A 749 -19.22 16.56 -13.54
CA HIS A 749 -18.49 17.06 -14.72
C HIS A 749 -17.14 17.69 -14.36
N MET A 750 -17.00 18.23 -13.15
CA MET A 750 -15.70 18.68 -12.65
C MET A 750 -14.77 17.48 -12.49
N TYR A 751 -15.23 16.42 -11.81
CA TYR A 751 -14.45 15.20 -11.58
C TYR A 751 -14.10 14.47 -12.88
N ASP A 752 -15.06 14.32 -13.81
CA ASP A 752 -14.83 13.69 -15.11
C ASP A 752 -13.69 14.36 -15.90
N ASN A 753 -13.53 15.69 -15.76
CA ASN A 753 -12.49 16.46 -16.44
C ASN A 753 -11.12 16.46 -15.74
N ILE A 754 -11.06 16.14 -14.43
CA ILE A 754 -9.79 16.16 -13.68
C ILE A 754 -9.26 14.77 -13.35
N ASN A 755 -10.11 13.75 -13.18
CA ASN A 755 -9.75 12.47 -12.54
C ASN A 755 -8.54 11.82 -13.20
N LYS A 756 -8.51 11.79 -14.54
CA LYS A 756 -7.41 11.20 -15.31
C LYS A 756 -6.07 11.87 -15.02
N GLU A 757 -6.02 13.20 -15.02
CA GLU A 757 -4.75 13.91 -14.77
C GLU A 757 -4.42 13.94 -13.28
N PHE A 758 -5.42 14.07 -12.40
CA PHE A 758 -5.23 14.08 -10.94
C PHE A 758 -4.61 12.78 -10.43
N VAL A 759 -5.06 11.64 -10.95
CA VAL A 759 -4.49 10.32 -10.64
C VAL A 759 -3.01 10.20 -11.04
N LEU A 760 -2.61 10.85 -12.14
CA LEU A 760 -1.21 10.88 -12.59
C LEU A 760 -0.35 11.84 -11.76
N MET A 761 -0.93 12.96 -11.32
CA MET A 761 -0.26 13.93 -10.44
C MET A 761 -0.05 13.39 -9.03
N PHE A 762 -1.02 12.60 -8.54
CA PHE A 762 -1.07 12.08 -7.18
C PHE A 762 -1.32 10.56 -7.17
N PRO A 763 -0.32 9.76 -7.59
CA PRO A 763 -0.42 8.31 -7.54
C PRO A 763 -0.60 7.82 -6.09
N VAL A 764 -1.31 6.71 -5.93
CA VAL A 764 -1.56 6.04 -4.66
C VAL A 764 -0.39 5.13 -4.28
N ASP A 765 0.14 4.36 -5.25
CA ASP A 765 1.32 3.50 -5.07
C ASP A 765 2.60 4.21 -5.56
N VAL A 766 3.70 3.93 -4.87
CA VAL A 766 5.06 4.29 -5.27
C VAL A 766 5.42 3.65 -6.61
N ASN A 767 4.92 2.45 -6.89
CA ASN A 767 5.15 1.74 -8.16
C ASN A 767 4.42 2.39 -9.35
N ASP A 768 3.41 3.22 -9.09
CA ASP A 768 2.65 3.94 -10.11
C ASP A 768 3.17 5.37 -10.34
N LYS A 769 4.33 5.72 -9.77
CA LYS A 769 4.96 7.03 -9.99
C LYS A 769 5.21 7.21 -11.48
N THR A 770 4.59 8.24 -12.04
CA THR A 770 4.84 8.67 -13.42
C THR A 770 5.71 9.91 -13.41
N GLU A 771 6.33 10.23 -14.55
CA GLU A 771 7.06 11.50 -14.76
C GLU A 771 6.19 12.76 -14.57
N LYS A 772 4.89 12.58 -14.39
CA LYS A 772 3.90 13.62 -14.14
C LYS A 772 3.47 13.72 -12.67
N SER A 773 3.98 12.88 -11.78
CA SER A 773 3.59 12.87 -10.37
C SER A 773 4.42 13.83 -9.54
N MET A 774 3.81 14.44 -8.52
CA MET A 774 4.51 15.32 -7.58
C MET A 774 5.61 14.57 -6.83
N GLN A 775 5.35 13.31 -6.46
CA GLN A 775 6.32 12.45 -5.79
C GLN A 775 7.53 12.14 -6.66
N ASP A 776 7.36 11.83 -7.95
CA ASP A 776 8.49 11.62 -8.88
C ASP A 776 9.36 12.88 -9.02
N LYS A 777 8.73 14.07 -9.13
CA LYS A 777 9.46 15.34 -9.17
C LYS A 777 10.26 15.58 -7.89
N LEU A 778 9.67 15.26 -6.74
CA LEU A 778 10.32 15.35 -5.44
C LEU A 778 11.44 14.31 -5.28
N ASP A 779 11.28 13.09 -5.78
CA ASP A 779 12.30 12.04 -5.70
C ASP A 779 13.54 12.39 -6.54
N LYS A 780 13.32 12.98 -7.73
CA LYS A 780 14.36 13.44 -8.66
C LYS A 780 15.13 14.68 -8.18
N PHE A 781 14.58 15.46 -7.26
CA PHE A 781 15.30 16.57 -6.65
C PHE A 781 16.57 16.05 -5.97
N SER A 782 17.76 16.60 -6.23
CA SER A 782 18.96 16.23 -5.49
C SER A 782 19.95 17.39 -5.43
N ILE A 783 20.50 17.67 -4.26
CA ILE A 783 21.59 18.66 -4.12
C ILE A 783 22.92 18.09 -4.63
N ILE A 784 23.08 16.76 -4.60
CA ILE A 784 24.34 16.08 -4.89
C ILE A 784 24.32 15.56 -6.33
N LEU A 785 25.37 15.87 -7.08
CA LEU A 785 25.57 15.42 -8.46
C LEU A 785 26.14 13.99 -8.50
N PRO A 786 25.72 13.13 -9.46
CA PRO A 786 26.17 11.72 -9.55
C PRO A 786 27.67 11.52 -9.81
N THR A 787 28.40 12.57 -10.18
CA THR A 787 29.76 12.49 -10.73
C THR A 787 30.89 12.49 -9.69
N SER A 788 30.61 12.47 -8.39
CA SER A 788 31.68 12.44 -7.37
C SER A 788 32.16 11.02 -7.08
N PRO A 789 33.42 10.65 -7.41
CA PRO A 789 33.92 9.26 -7.31
C PRO A 789 34.04 8.72 -5.88
N MET A 790 33.98 9.59 -4.87
CA MET A 790 33.79 9.23 -3.47
C MET A 790 32.89 10.28 -2.80
N LEU A 791 31.78 9.86 -2.20
CA LEU A 791 30.94 10.76 -1.42
C LEU A 791 31.69 11.12 -0.12
N HIS A 792 32.12 12.38 -0.02
CA HIS A 792 32.67 12.94 1.21
C HIS A 792 31.64 12.82 2.35
N PRO A 793 32.02 12.62 3.64
CA PRO A 793 31.07 12.40 4.73
C PRO A 793 29.97 13.46 4.85
N VAL A 794 30.27 14.72 4.48
CA VAL A 794 29.25 15.77 4.41
C VAL A 794 28.20 15.50 3.32
N HIS A 795 28.58 15.00 2.15
CA HIS A 795 27.61 14.64 1.13
C HIS A 795 26.72 13.50 1.61
N ILE A 796 27.25 12.50 2.31
CA ILE A 796 26.46 11.43 2.91
C ILE A 796 25.45 12.00 3.92
N PHE A 797 25.88 12.91 4.79
CA PHE A 797 24.99 13.60 5.73
C PHE A 797 23.88 14.38 5.01
N ILE A 798 24.22 15.20 4.02
CA ILE A 798 23.24 16.00 3.26
C ILE A 798 22.27 15.09 2.50
N GLN A 799 22.75 14.04 1.85
CA GLN A 799 21.90 13.05 1.16
C GLN A 799 20.93 12.36 2.12
N THR A 800 21.40 12.08 3.34
CA THR A 800 20.57 11.49 4.39
C THR A 800 19.46 12.45 4.83
N GLN A 801 19.80 13.72 5.07
CA GLN A 801 18.80 14.76 5.41
C GLN A 801 17.80 14.95 4.28
N GLU A 802 18.28 14.99 3.04
CA GLU A 802 17.43 15.11 1.85
C GLU A 802 16.46 13.92 1.74
N THR A 803 16.95 12.69 1.87
CA THR A 803 16.12 11.48 1.80
C THR A 803 15.05 11.46 2.90
N LYS A 804 15.43 11.85 4.13
CA LYS A 804 14.50 11.98 5.27
C LYS A 804 13.40 13.00 4.98
N LEU A 805 13.76 14.16 4.45
CA LEU A 805 12.82 15.21 4.08
C LEU A 805 11.89 14.77 2.96
N LYS A 806 12.42 14.13 1.90
CA LYS A 806 11.60 13.58 0.81
C LYS A 806 10.59 12.55 1.32
N ALA A 807 10.99 11.65 2.21
CA ALA A 807 10.09 10.66 2.81
C ALA A 807 8.98 11.33 3.63
N SER A 808 9.32 12.34 4.43
CA SER A 808 8.34 13.13 5.20
C SER A 808 7.37 13.90 4.30
N LEU A 809 7.90 14.60 3.29
CA LEU A 809 7.12 15.40 2.35
C LEU A 809 6.25 14.52 1.44
N SER A 810 6.72 13.33 1.09
CA SER A 810 5.90 12.34 0.36
C SER A 810 4.63 11.98 1.14
N ARG A 811 4.70 11.87 2.47
CA ARG A 811 3.51 11.65 3.32
C ARG A 811 2.59 12.87 3.31
N VAL A 812 3.15 14.07 3.42
CA VAL A 812 2.38 15.32 3.35
C VAL A 812 1.64 15.44 2.01
N ILE A 813 2.25 15.03 0.89
CA ILE A 813 1.59 15.01 -0.42
C ILE A 813 0.38 14.06 -0.38
N VAL A 814 0.56 12.86 0.17
CA VAL A 814 -0.50 11.84 0.27
C VAL A 814 -1.65 12.31 1.17
N GLU A 815 -1.35 12.92 2.32
CA GLU A 815 -2.36 13.49 3.23
C GLU A 815 -3.13 14.63 2.55
N LYS A 816 -2.43 15.59 1.93
CA LYS A 816 -3.03 16.77 1.31
C LYS A 816 -3.78 16.47 0.02
N LYS A 817 -3.40 15.43 -0.71
CA LYS A 817 -4.14 14.94 -1.88
C LYS A 817 -5.63 14.79 -1.59
N LYS A 818 -5.98 14.19 -0.43
CA LYS A 818 -7.38 13.93 -0.04
C LYS A 818 -8.17 15.23 0.10
N GLU A 819 -7.58 16.18 0.82
CA GLU A 819 -8.19 17.49 1.05
C GLU A 819 -8.40 18.23 -0.28
N ILE A 820 -7.36 18.29 -1.13
CA ILE A 820 -7.40 18.93 -2.45
C ILE A 820 -8.50 18.31 -3.33
N TYR A 821 -8.65 16.99 -3.35
CA TYR A 821 -9.65 16.32 -4.17
C TYR A 821 -11.08 16.59 -3.69
N SER A 822 -11.27 16.63 -2.36
CA SER A 822 -12.58 16.87 -1.74
C SER A 822 -13.10 18.31 -1.89
N THR A 823 -12.21 19.27 -2.16
CA THR A 823 -12.53 20.71 -2.25
C THR A 823 -13.67 21.01 -3.21
N ILE A 824 -13.75 20.29 -4.34
CA ILE A 824 -14.81 20.49 -5.34
C ILE A 824 -16.18 20.20 -4.72
N TYR A 825 -16.32 19.06 -4.06
CA TYR A 825 -17.56 18.65 -3.42
C TYR A 825 -17.94 19.64 -2.31
N THR A 826 -16.99 19.97 -1.41
CA THR A 826 -17.25 20.84 -0.25
C THR A 826 -17.58 22.28 -0.66
N ALA A 827 -16.95 22.81 -1.70
CA ALA A 827 -17.25 24.14 -2.22
C ALA A 827 -18.66 24.21 -2.83
N ILE A 828 -19.07 23.17 -3.57
CA ILE A 828 -20.42 23.05 -4.14
C ILE A 828 -21.46 22.94 -3.02
N GLU A 829 -21.25 22.05 -2.06
CA GLU A 829 -22.13 21.85 -0.91
C GLU A 829 -22.34 23.16 -0.13
N ARG A 830 -21.24 23.84 0.22
CA ARG A 830 -21.27 25.13 0.92
C ARG A 830 -22.03 26.20 0.14
N LYS A 831 -21.88 26.24 -1.19
CA LYS A 831 -22.63 27.19 -2.04
C LYS A 831 -24.10 26.87 -2.18
N MET A 832 -24.44 25.59 -2.20
CA MET A 832 -25.82 25.13 -2.31
C MET A 832 -26.59 25.18 -0.98
N ALA A 833 -25.90 25.22 0.17
CA ALA A 833 -26.50 25.22 1.51
C ALA A 833 -27.71 26.16 1.67
N PRO A 834 -27.66 27.45 1.25
CA PRO A 834 -28.83 28.34 1.37
C PRO A 834 -30.03 27.91 0.52
N GLY A 835 -29.79 27.22 -0.60
CA GLY A 835 -30.84 26.66 -1.45
C GLY A 835 -31.50 25.45 -0.81
N TYR A 836 -30.70 24.59 -0.18
CA TYR A 836 -31.20 23.43 0.58
C TYR A 836 -32.06 23.88 1.76
N GLU A 837 -31.59 24.84 2.55
CA GLU A 837 -32.34 25.40 3.68
C GLU A 837 -33.69 25.98 3.22
N LYS A 838 -33.71 26.78 2.13
CA LYS A 838 -34.94 27.33 1.56
C LYS A 838 -35.90 26.25 1.09
N ALA A 839 -35.40 25.24 0.37
CA ALA A 839 -36.23 24.14 -0.10
C ALA A 839 -36.81 23.35 1.09
N ALA A 840 -36.04 23.08 2.14
CA ALA A 840 -36.50 22.36 3.32
C ALA A 840 -37.69 23.05 4.03
N LEU A 841 -37.83 24.37 3.91
CA LEU A 841 -38.92 25.15 4.52
C LEU A 841 -40.26 25.08 3.76
N GLU A 842 -40.27 24.64 2.50
CA GLU A 842 -41.50 24.59 1.67
C GLU A 842 -42.51 23.60 2.26
N LYS A 843 -43.74 24.03 2.58
CA LYS A 843 -44.78 23.17 3.19
C LYS A 843 -46.11 23.25 2.42
N GLY A 844 -46.99 22.28 2.65
CA GLY A 844 -48.34 22.25 2.07
C GLY A 844 -48.45 21.52 0.72
N GLU A 845 -49.60 21.68 0.08
CA GLU A 845 -49.89 21.11 -1.24
C GLU A 845 -48.96 21.71 -2.30
N GLY A 846 -48.40 20.87 -3.18
CA GLY A 846 -47.40 21.29 -4.18
C GLY A 846 -45.97 21.46 -3.64
N SER A 847 -45.74 21.25 -2.34
CA SER A 847 -44.41 21.44 -1.71
C SER A 847 -43.28 20.70 -2.42
N MET A 848 -43.53 19.54 -3.03
CA MET A 848 -42.52 18.79 -3.78
C MET A 848 -42.06 19.54 -5.03
N GLN A 849 -43.00 20.08 -5.82
CA GLN A 849 -42.68 20.88 -7.00
C GLN A 849 -41.98 22.19 -6.59
N ASN A 850 -42.44 22.84 -5.51
CA ASN A 850 -41.80 24.05 -5.01
C ASN A 850 -40.35 23.79 -4.56
N MET A 851 -40.10 22.67 -3.85
CA MET A 851 -38.75 22.27 -3.46
C MET A 851 -37.85 22.07 -4.70
N GLU A 852 -38.33 21.33 -5.70
CA GLU A 852 -37.60 21.14 -6.96
C GLU A 852 -37.33 22.49 -7.66
N GLU A 853 -38.31 23.40 -7.71
CA GLU A 853 -38.17 24.72 -8.32
C GLU A 853 -37.14 25.58 -7.59
N VAL A 854 -37.15 25.61 -6.25
CA VAL A 854 -36.18 26.33 -5.42
C VAL A 854 -34.76 25.82 -5.68
N ILE A 855 -34.56 24.50 -5.71
CA ILE A 855 -33.26 23.89 -5.98
C ILE A 855 -32.79 24.24 -7.41
N MET A 856 -33.65 24.10 -8.40
CA MET A 856 -33.31 24.36 -9.80
C MET A 856 -33.04 25.84 -10.06
N LYS A 857 -33.77 26.74 -9.40
CA LYS A 857 -33.53 28.18 -9.42
C LYS A 857 -32.16 28.50 -8.79
N THR A 858 -31.88 27.92 -7.62
CA THR A 858 -30.59 28.10 -6.93
C THR A 858 -29.42 27.65 -7.82
N ILE A 859 -29.52 26.46 -8.43
CA ILE A 859 -28.49 25.95 -9.36
C ILE A 859 -28.30 26.93 -10.53
N ASN A 860 -29.38 27.44 -11.14
CA ASN A 860 -29.27 28.35 -12.27
C ASN A 860 -28.62 29.69 -11.91
N GLU A 861 -28.93 30.22 -10.73
CA GLU A 861 -28.35 31.47 -10.22
C GLU A 861 -26.88 31.31 -9.86
N LEU A 862 -26.51 30.19 -9.24
CA LEU A 862 -25.17 29.99 -8.67
C LEU A 862 -24.18 29.31 -9.60
N LYS A 863 -24.61 28.57 -10.64
CA LYS A 863 -23.73 27.69 -11.43
C LYS A 863 -22.39 28.32 -11.86
N PRO A 864 -22.28 29.56 -12.37
CA PRO A 864 -20.98 30.07 -12.82
C PRO A 864 -20.04 30.33 -11.64
N GLN A 865 -20.57 30.90 -10.56
CA GLN A 865 -19.81 31.25 -9.36
C GLN A 865 -19.43 29.99 -8.57
N MET A 866 -20.37 29.06 -8.40
CA MET A 866 -20.20 27.81 -7.66
C MET A 866 -19.05 26.97 -8.21
N PHE A 867 -19.04 26.69 -9.52
CA PHE A 867 -17.98 25.88 -10.13
C PHE A 867 -16.64 26.64 -10.22
N ASN A 868 -16.68 27.95 -10.47
CA ASN A 868 -15.44 28.73 -10.51
C ASN A 868 -14.78 28.84 -9.12
N GLU A 869 -15.57 28.96 -8.05
CA GLU A 869 -15.05 28.95 -6.68
C GLU A 869 -14.43 27.59 -6.33
N ALA A 870 -15.10 26.48 -6.66
CA ALA A 870 -14.55 25.14 -6.52
C ALA A 870 -13.19 24.98 -7.24
N LYS A 871 -13.06 25.53 -8.46
CA LYS A 871 -11.79 25.58 -9.19
C LYS A 871 -10.73 26.40 -8.45
N VAL A 872 -11.07 27.61 -7.99
CA VAL A 872 -10.12 28.53 -7.34
C VAL A 872 -9.60 27.92 -6.04
N GLU A 873 -10.49 27.40 -5.19
CA GLU A 873 -10.10 26.78 -3.92
C GLU A 873 -9.21 25.56 -4.12
N MET A 874 -9.53 24.68 -5.08
CA MET A 874 -8.69 23.50 -5.36
C MET A 874 -7.29 23.91 -5.83
N LEU A 875 -7.18 24.95 -6.67
CA LEU A 875 -5.90 25.48 -7.13
C LEU A 875 -5.11 26.15 -6.00
N GLU A 876 -5.78 26.86 -5.10
CA GLU A 876 -5.18 27.43 -3.90
C GLU A 876 -4.61 26.33 -2.99
N MET A 877 -5.38 25.26 -2.76
CA MET A 877 -4.90 24.12 -1.97
C MET A 877 -3.70 23.41 -2.60
N PHE A 878 -3.67 23.27 -3.93
CA PHE A 878 -2.50 22.75 -4.64
C PHE A 878 -1.29 23.65 -4.45
N ASN A 879 -1.44 24.98 -4.60
CA ASN A 879 -0.36 25.93 -4.40
C ASN A 879 0.14 25.97 -2.96
N ASN A 880 -0.75 25.83 -1.97
CA ASN A 880 -0.36 25.74 -0.57
C ASN A 880 0.50 24.49 -0.32
N LEU A 881 0.18 23.37 -0.95
CA LEU A 881 1.01 22.16 -0.91
C LEU A 881 2.37 22.38 -1.59
N LYS A 882 2.38 22.96 -2.80
CA LYS A 882 3.60 23.36 -3.53
C LYS A 882 4.52 24.21 -2.65
N MET A 883 4.00 25.30 -2.09
CA MET A 883 4.75 26.22 -1.22
C MET A 883 5.26 25.53 0.05
N ARG A 884 4.44 24.67 0.67
CA ARG A 884 4.85 23.91 1.86
C ARG A 884 6.05 23.02 1.56
N ILE A 885 6.05 22.31 0.42
CA ILE A 885 7.17 21.45 0.00
C ILE A 885 8.42 22.30 -0.23
N MET A 886 8.30 23.35 -1.03
CA MET A 886 9.41 24.24 -1.39
C MET A 886 10.06 24.88 -0.16
N ASN A 887 9.25 25.49 0.70
CA ASN A 887 9.74 26.16 1.91
C ASN A 887 10.39 25.18 2.89
N THR A 888 9.84 23.96 3.03
CA THR A 888 10.40 22.94 3.92
C THR A 888 11.75 22.45 3.39
N LEU A 889 11.86 22.12 2.09
CA LEU A 889 13.12 21.71 1.48
C LEU A 889 14.17 22.82 1.61
N GLU A 890 13.81 24.06 1.26
CA GLU A 890 14.74 25.18 1.31
C GLU A 890 15.24 25.44 2.74
N SER A 891 14.34 25.57 3.72
CA SER A 891 14.72 25.92 5.09
C SER A 891 15.53 24.82 5.77
N GLU A 892 15.11 23.56 5.66
CA GLU A 892 15.77 22.43 6.32
C GLU A 892 17.11 22.07 5.66
N LEU A 893 17.19 22.11 4.33
CA LEU A 893 18.44 21.81 3.62
C LEU A 893 19.44 22.97 3.72
N LYS A 894 19.00 24.24 3.66
CA LYS A 894 19.90 25.39 3.96
C LYS A 894 20.45 25.28 5.38
N THR A 895 19.62 24.87 6.33
CA THR A 895 20.03 24.69 7.71
C THR A 895 21.02 23.52 7.85
N SER A 896 20.77 22.40 7.17
CA SER A 896 21.67 21.24 7.16
C SER A 896 23.02 21.56 6.53
N VAL A 897 23.03 22.26 5.40
CA VAL A 897 24.25 22.76 4.75
C VAL A 897 24.98 23.75 5.66
N LYS A 898 24.31 24.64 6.38
CA LYS A 898 24.97 25.54 7.35
C LYS A 898 25.58 24.77 8.52
N ARG A 899 24.91 23.74 9.03
CA ARG A 899 25.38 22.93 10.16
C ARG A 899 26.62 22.09 9.82
N SER A 900 26.76 21.64 8.59
CA SER A 900 27.99 20.98 8.15
C SER A 900 29.20 21.94 8.04
N LEU A 901 28.99 23.27 8.13
CA LEU A 901 30.05 24.30 8.11
C LEU A 901 30.60 24.65 9.49
N SER A 902 29.77 24.54 10.52
CA SER A 902 30.19 24.83 11.88
C SER A 902 31.05 23.64 12.36
N GLN A 903 32.37 23.74 12.24
CA GLN A 903 33.31 22.77 12.81
C GLN A 903 33.93 23.29 14.09
N ILE A 904 34.18 22.34 15.02
CA ILE A 904 35.10 22.47 16.16
C ILE A 904 35.97 21.24 16.22
N SER A 905 37.27 21.48 16.31
CA SER A 905 38.37 20.50 16.26
C SER A 905 38.29 19.32 17.24
N LYS A 906 37.34 19.33 18.19
CA LYS A 906 37.21 18.30 19.24
C LYS A 906 36.32 17.11 18.87
N PHE A 907 35.38 17.21 17.92
CA PHE A 907 34.63 16.04 17.45
C PHE A 907 35.49 15.09 16.59
N ASN A 908 36.57 15.60 15.98
CA ASN A 908 37.56 14.79 15.26
C ASN A 908 38.30 13.77 16.16
N LEU A 909 38.18 13.87 17.49
CA LEU A 909 38.73 12.90 18.45
C LEU A 909 37.82 11.67 18.64
N LEU A 910 36.57 11.73 18.18
CA LEU A 910 35.64 10.61 18.16
C LEU A 910 35.77 9.87 16.83
N ASP A 911 36.61 8.83 16.82
CA ASP A 911 36.63 7.88 15.72
C ASP A 911 35.35 7.02 15.77
N VAL A 912 34.46 7.28 14.81
CA VAL A 912 33.19 6.54 14.61
C VAL A 912 33.23 5.59 13.43
N SER A 913 34.43 5.35 12.85
CA SER A 913 34.59 4.54 11.64
C SER A 913 34.15 3.10 11.87
N ARG A 914 34.37 2.57 13.08
CA ARG A 914 33.95 1.23 13.47
C ARG A 914 32.43 1.13 13.51
N GLU A 915 31.76 2.09 14.15
CA GLU A 915 30.31 2.13 14.25
C GLU A 915 29.66 2.25 12.86
N ILE A 916 30.24 3.03 11.94
CA ILE A 916 29.78 3.11 10.54
C ILE A 916 29.91 1.75 9.84
N GLN A 917 31.06 1.07 9.96
CA GLN A 917 31.26 -0.27 9.38
C GLN A 917 30.29 -1.30 9.95
N GLU A 918 29.98 -1.22 11.25
CA GLU A 918 28.97 -2.08 11.89
C GLU A 918 27.57 -1.78 11.33
N LEU A 919 27.19 -0.51 11.15
CA LEU A 919 25.94 -0.12 10.48
C LEU A 919 25.88 -0.55 9.01
N ASP A 920 27.00 -0.58 8.28
CA ASP A 920 27.05 -1.10 6.90
C ASP A 920 26.76 -2.60 6.86
N LYS A 921 27.34 -3.37 7.78
CA LYS A 921 27.03 -4.81 7.90
C LYS A 921 25.56 -5.05 8.26
N LEU A 922 25.01 -4.26 9.17
CA LEU A 922 23.58 -4.34 9.53
C LEU A 922 22.69 -3.94 8.36
N SER A 923 23.09 -2.95 7.57
CA SER A 923 22.36 -2.54 6.37
C SER A 923 22.35 -3.63 5.30
N ALA A 924 23.44 -4.39 5.14
CA ALA A 924 23.52 -5.49 4.19
C ALA A 924 22.69 -6.72 4.63
N ALA A 925 22.38 -6.83 5.93
CA ALA A 925 21.59 -7.93 6.48
C ALA A 925 20.06 -7.69 6.44
N VAL A 926 19.60 -6.48 6.08
CA VAL A 926 18.19 -6.04 6.10
C VAL A 926 17.64 -5.93 4.68
#